data_AF-A0A2A7WQH8-F1
#
_entry.id   AF-A0A2A7WQH8-F1
#
_cell.length_a   1.000
_cell.length_b   1.000
_cell.length_c   1.000
_cell.angle_alpha   90.00
_cell.angle_beta   90.00
_cell.angle_gamma   90.00
#
_symmetry.space_group_name_H-M   'P 1'
#
loop_
_entity.id
_entity.type
_entity.pdbx_description
1 polymer ?
#
loop_
_entity_poly.entity_id
_entity_poly.type
_entity_poly.pdbx_seq_one_letter_code
_entity_poly.pdbx_strand_id
1 'polypeptide(L)'
;MNKFVVVDLETTGNNNRGQDRIIQIAAFLLESGEVIEQFSSFIKPNMAIPAFISELTGISDEMVQHAPQFEQIADELYPMFQDAYFVAHNVHFDLTFLQKEFERIGLPKISPLALDTVELTRILFPTLTSYKLSDLAKVFNIQHENPHQADSDAEVTAELLTILLKKLESLPYASLKILEKLSNSFKSDITYYISDLLQRKSEAISKEASQFEEFRRIAIKKRNFSLPQEEEDFVDFDEHLKRELADQMAVEIPNFTKRKEQYDYMHDLFNAFQHKNIILAEAGTGVGKTLGYLIPSAFFSKQNGKQVVISTSTIALQKQLLKKHVKTLGKIIPFQLKIASIQSKRNYLCLQKFEYVVGEQFDDNYDSILSKAMITVWLTETEHGELDELSLPSGGLHLWDRVCCNDESENKRANPWFHKCFYQRAKNQLMLADLIITNHAYLLSTLKNKDHLINSVKTFVIDEAHALEETASKTFGTTFSCLKYYQYLSRLSTTDSNEIVHRLYKIDEGISNRETWWKKVDHLVKEIKYESDELFRLLRDFILTKQNELDKENIRQSITLSKKNTSSQNWKVIQECANRLIHANNTLFTGCEQYLELIDATNGSAYHRSIISEFKMIFEQLRGMKNGLYEILFDQNEQYICWMETEAKGSFHTTMLYSEKVDNADLIKQFLIEGRESIVLTSATMSIDESFAFIKSSLGIEKNNVIEKIYPVPNDFAQGMKVYIPNDLMGIKEISQEDYALQTSNTIRKIVNQVKGRTLVLFTAFDLLKQTYDHLMHDLEYLNSSVLAQGFSPGGKQKLIKQFLQSKQTILLGTNTFWEGIDLPNEELDCLIIVRLPFTNPEKPMFIAKSNLLKKSGENSFSSLALPLAVFKFRQGYGRLIRNEKDQGSLFVLDNRIINTNYGSEFLKLIPNNKIRINTIDELLKDF
;
A
#
# COMPACT_ATOMS: atom_id res chain seq x y z
N MET A 1 5.82 3.86 40.67
CA MET A 1 6.59 2.59 40.58
C MET A 1 7.47 2.72 39.35
N ASN A 2 8.80 2.72 39.50
CA ASN A 2 9.75 3.03 38.41
C ASN A 2 10.69 1.86 38.07
N LYS A 3 10.34 0.64 38.51
CA LYS A 3 11.12 -0.58 38.25
C LYS A 3 10.52 -1.36 37.10
N PHE A 4 11.34 -1.73 36.12
CA PHE A 4 10.95 -2.52 34.96
C PHE A 4 11.89 -3.71 34.84
N VAL A 5 11.37 -4.93 34.72
CA VAL A 5 12.16 -6.11 34.37
C VAL A 5 11.87 -6.44 32.93
N VAL A 6 12.87 -6.23 32.08
CA VAL A 6 12.82 -6.54 30.65
C VAL A 6 13.29 -7.98 30.47
N VAL A 7 12.43 -8.81 29.89
CA VAL A 7 12.66 -10.25 29.74
C VAL A 7 12.60 -10.62 28.28
N ASP A 8 13.48 -11.55 27.90
CA ASP A 8 13.40 -12.27 26.63
C ASP A 8 13.69 -13.76 26.88
N LEU A 9 12.99 -14.63 26.15
CA LEU A 9 13.09 -16.08 26.27
C LEU A 9 13.32 -16.73 24.91
N GLU A 10 14.28 -17.64 24.86
CA GLU A 10 14.38 -18.61 23.76
C GLU A 10 13.82 -19.95 24.21
N THR A 11 13.09 -20.64 23.32
CA THR A 11 12.36 -21.87 23.65
C THR A 11 12.59 -22.97 22.62
N THR A 12 12.30 -24.22 22.97
CA THR A 12 12.32 -25.36 22.03
C THR A 12 11.19 -25.32 20.98
N GLY A 13 10.31 -24.31 21.03
CA GLY A 13 9.16 -24.17 20.14
C GLY A 13 8.09 -23.19 20.69
N ASN A 14 7.01 -23.00 19.93
CA ASN A 14 5.96 -22.02 20.24
C ASN A 14 4.74 -22.61 20.97
N ASN A 15 4.82 -23.85 21.46
CA ASN A 15 3.67 -24.50 22.10
C ASN A 15 3.55 -24.14 23.58
N ASN A 16 2.73 -23.11 23.79
CA ASN A 16 2.12 -22.65 25.03
C ASN A 16 1.65 -23.75 26.00
N ARG A 17 1.29 -24.95 25.54
CA ARG A 17 0.58 -25.97 26.37
C ARG A 17 1.48 -26.78 27.30
N GLY A 18 2.76 -26.43 27.41
CA GLY A 18 3.73 -27.09 28.31
C GLY A 18 4.48 -28.25 27.69
N GLN A 19 4.47 -28.37 26.35
CA GLN A 19 5.30 -29.32 25.62
C GLN A 19 6.69 -28.75 25.33
N ASP A 20 6.76 -27.46 24.99
CA ASP A 20 8.02 -26.77 24.75
C ASP A 20 8.57 -26.14 26.03
N ARG A 21 9.90 -26.00 26.09
CA ARG A 21 10.65 -25.61 27.28
C ARG A 21 11.58 -24.44 26.97
N ILE A 22 11.90 -23.64 27.98
CA ILE A 22 12.86 -22.53 27.87
C ILE A 22 14.28 -23.11 27.73
N ILE A 23 15.06 -22.58 26.78
CA ILE A 23 16.47 -22.95 26.51
C ILE A 23 17.44 -21.82 26.85
N GLN A 24 16.98 -20.56 26.87
CA GLN A 24 17.71 -19.42 27.37
C GLN A 24 16.72 -18.41 27.94
N ILE A 25 17.13 -17.69 28.99
CA ILE A 25 16.41 -16.56 29.55
C ILE A 25 17.38 -15.43 29.80
N ALA A 26 16.94 -14.21 29.56
CA ALA A 26 17.57 -13.02 30.09
C ALA A 26 16.54 -12.11 30.75
N ALA A 27 16.97 -11.42 31.81
CA ALA A 27 16.18 -10.45 32.55
C ALA A 27 17.06 -9.25 32.93
N PHE A 28 16.64 -8.05 32.54
CA PHE A 28 17.32 -6.79 32.85
C PHE A 28 16.42 -5.96 33.74
N LEU A 29 16.86 -5.64 34.94
CA LEU A 29 16.15 -4.75 35.85
C LEU A 29 16.59 -3.31 35.59
N LEU A 30 15.63 -2.48 35.20
CA LEU A 30 15.80 -1.06 35.00
C LEU A 30 15.15 -0.29 36.15
N GLU A 31 15.88 0.69 36.68
CA GLU A 31 15.35 1.67 37.62
C GLU A 31 15.75 3.07 37.16
N SER A 32 14.76 3.96 37.01
CA SER A 32 14.96 5.33 36.51
C SER A 32 15.65 5.42 35.13
N GLY A 33 15.51 4.38 34.29
CA GLY A 33 16.06 4.35 32.93
C GLY A 33 17.50 3.85 32.83
N GLU A 34 18.08 3.36 33.93
CA GLU A 34 19.40 2.73 33.97
C GLU A 34 19.25 1.25 34.34
N VAL A 35 20.07 0.39 33.72
CA VAL A 35 20.16 -1.04 34.07
C VAL A 35 20.92 -1.16 35.39
N ILE A 36 20.25 -1.68 36.42
CA ILE A 36 20.82 -1.84 37.76
C ILE A 36 21.23 -3.29 38.05
N GLU A 37 20.61 -4.25 37.36
CA GLU A 37 20.89 -5.68 37.52
C GLU A 37 20.58 -6.40 36.20
N GLN A 38 21.39 -7.41 35.88
CA GLN A 38 21.24 -8.25 34.70
C GLN A 38 21.37 -9.71 35.11
N PHE A 39 20.44 -10.53 34.62
CA PHE A 39 20.44 -11.97 34.75
C PHE A 39 20.39 -12.58 33.34
N SER A 40 21.23 -13.57 33.05
CA SER A 40 21.16 -14.34 31.81
C SER A 40 21.65 -15.75 32.09
N SER A 41 20.92 -16.74 31.58
CA SER A 41 21.31 -18.15 31.72
C SER A 41 20.78 -18.98 30.55
N PHE A 42 21.63 -19.87 30.03
CA PHE A 42 21.15 -21.05 29.32
C PHE A 42 20.40 -21.97 30.29
N ILE A 43 19.44 -22.72 29.78
CA ILE A 43 18.62 -23.64 30.57
C ILE A 43 18.62 -24.99 29.88
N LYS A 44 18.80 -26.06 30.65
CA LYS A 44 18.65 -27.41 30.16
C LYS A 44 17.16 -27.79 30.04
N PRO A 45 16.62 -27.96 28.81
CA PRO A 45 15.18 -28.18 28.62
C PRO A 45 14.73 -29.61 28.94
N ASN A 46 15.67 -30.56 29.09
CA ASN A 46 15.43 -32.00 29.24
C ASN A 46 14.63 -32.62 28.06
N MET A 47 14.78 -32.06 26.86
CA MET A 47 14.28 -32.57 25.59
C MET A 47 15.22 -32.12 24.46
N ALA A 48 15.16 -32.78 23.30
CA ALA A 48 15.97 -32.39 22.14
C ALA A 48 15.50 -31.06 21.55
N ILE A 49 16.44 -30.19 21.19
CA ILE A 49 16.13 -28.93 20.50
C ILE A 49 15.90 -29.22 19.01
N PRO A 50 14.74 -28.85 18.44
CA PRO A 50 14.50 -29.02 17.01
C PRO A 50 15.51 -28.24 16.15
N ALA A 51 15.97 -28.82 15.04
CA ALA A 51 16.98 -28.21 14.18
C ALA A 51 16.64 -26.78 13.72
N PHE A 52 15.37 -26.50 13.44
CA PHE A 52 14.92 -25.16 13.02
C PHE A 52 15.04 -24.11 14.15
N ILE A 53 14.95 -24.51 15.42
CA ILE A 53 15.15 -23.61 16.57
C ILE A 53 16.64 -23.34 16.74
N SER A 54 17.49 -24.36 16.61
CA SER A 54 18.94 -24.19 16.66
C SER A 54 19.45 -23.32 15.52
N GLU A 55 18.85 -23.39 14.34
CA GLU A 55 19.17 -22.49 13.22
C GLU A 55 18.69 -21.05 13.49
N LEU A 56 17.53 -20.87 14.13
CA LEU A 56 16.97 -19.56 14.43
C LEU A 56 17.75 -18.83 15.54
N THR A 57 18.08 -19.54 16.62
CA THR A 57 18.64 -18.98 17.87
C THR A 57 20.16 -19.15 17.98
N GLY A 58 20.74 -20.05 17.19
CA GLY A 58 22.13 -20.48 17.33
C GLY A 58 22.39 -21.39 18.53
N ILE A 59 21.36 -21.78 19.31
CA ILE A 59 21.49 -22.61 20.51
C ILE A 59 21.37 -24.09 20.17
N SER A 60 22.42 -24.86 20.43
CA SER A 60 22.44 -26.32 20.21
C SER A 60 22.24 -27.13 21.50
N ASP A 61 21.87 -28.40 21.36
CA ASP A 61 21.78 -29.35 22.48
C ASP A 61 23.11 -29.45 23.26
N GLU A 62 24.25 -29.28 22.58
CA GLU A 62 25.59 -29.29 23.18
C GLU A 62 25.82 -28.08 24.10
N MET A 63 25.31 -26.90 23.73
CA MET A 63 25.44 -25.67 24.52
C MET A 63 24.66 -25.75 25.83
N VAL A 64 23.48 -26.39 25.83
CA VAL A 64 22.61 -26.49 27.01
C VAL A 64 22.80 -27.76 27.83
N GLN A 65 23.65 -28.70 27.40
CA GLN A 65 23.83 -30.00 28.05
C GLN A 65 24.24 -29.90 29.53
N HIS A 66 25.09 -28.91 29.83
CA HIS A 66 25.65 -28.62 31.14
C HIS A 66 25.03 -27.37 31.81
N ALA A 67 24.05 -26.74 31.16
CA ALA A 67 23.32 -25.61 31.71
C ALA A 67 22.47 -26.04 32.93
N PRO A 68 22.18 -25.10 33.86
CA PRO A 68 21.28 -25.39 34.97
C PRO A 68 19.87 -25.75 34.49
N GLN A 69 19.14 -26.51 35.29
CA GLN A 69 17.70 -26.69 35.13
C GLN A 69 16.97 -25.45 35.65
N PHE A 70 15.75 -25.19 35.16
CA PHE A 70 14.97 -24.02 35.55
C PHE A 70 14.78 -23.92 37.07
N GLU A 71 14.58 -25.04 37.75
CA GLU A 71 14.48 -25.17 39.22
C GLU A 71 15.66 -24.53 39.96
N GLN A 72 16.86 -24.59 39.37
CA GLN A 72 18.09 -24.14 40.01
C GLN A 72 18.29 -22.63 39.90
N ILE A 73 17.64 -21.98 38.92
CA ILE A 73 17.70 -20.53 38.71
C ILE A 73 16.46 -19.79 39.20
N ALA A 74 15.37 -20.50 39.46
CA ALA A 74 14.09 -19.90 39.81
C ALA A 74 14.14 -19.06 41.10
N ASP A 75 14.94 -19.49 42.09
CA ASP A 75 15.08 -18.78 43.38
C ASP A 75 15.74 -17.39 43.24
N GLU A 76 16.62 -17.22 42.25
CA GLU A 76 17.27 -15.95 41.93
C GLU A 76 16.36 -15.06 41.06
N LEU A 77 15.66 -15.69 40.10
CA LEU A 77 14.85 -14.98 39.12
C LEU A 77 13.49 -14.50 39.66
N TYR A 78 12.82 -15.31 40.49
CA TYR A 78 11.46 -15.02 40.98
C TYR A 78 11.34 -13.69 41.76
N PRO A 79 12.29 -13.33 42.66
CA PRO A 79 12.27 -12.06 43.38
C PRO A 79 12.36 -10.82 42.48
N MET A 80 13.01 -10.90 41.32
CA MET A 80 13.18 -9.75 40.42
C MET A 80 11.84 -9.15 39.97
N PHE A 81 10.79 -9.98 39.86
CA PHE A 81 9.47 -9.57 39.38
C PHE A 81 8.57 -8.95 40.46
N GLN A 82 9.02 -8.89 41.72
CA GLN A 82 8.24 -8.27 42.79
C GLN A 82 8.26 -6.75 42.67
N ASP A 83 7.08 -6.12 42.73
CA ASP A 83 6.90 -4.67 42.64
C ASP A 83 7.59 -4.02 41.40
N ALA A 84 7.66 -4.77 40.29
CA ALA A 84 8.20 -4.33 39.01
C ALA A 84 7.20 -4.54 37.85
N TYR A 85 7.33 -3.73 36.79
CA TYR A 85 6.67 -4.00 35.51
C TYR A 85 7.39 -5.14 34.81
N PHE A 86 6.67 -6.14 34.31
CA PHE A 86 7.21 -7.16 33.41
C PHE A 86 7.15 -6.63 31.98
N VAL A 87 8.28 -6.56 31.29
CA VAL A 87 8.37 -5.98 29.95
C VAL A 87 8.97 -7.00 29.00
N ALA A 88 8.39 -7.19 27.81
CA ALA A 88 9.01 -7.98 26.75
C ALA A 88 8.59 -7.50 25.35
N HIS A 89 9.27 -7.99 24.32
CA HIS A 89 8.94 -7.72 22.92
C HIS A 89 7.95 -8.76 22.38
N ASN A 90 6.67 -8.63 22.80
CA ASN A 90 5.55 -9.60 22.74
C ASN A 90 5.27 -10.31 24.07
N VAL A 91 4.93 -9.51 25.08
CA VAL A 91 4.76 -9.92 26.50
C VAL A 91 3.91 -11.17 26.74
N HIS A 92 2.89 -11.41 25.90
CA HIS A 92 2.03 -12.58 26.05
C HIS A 92 2.79 -13.90 25.89
N PHE A 93 3.80 -13.93 25.01
CA PHE A 93 4.62 -15.12 24.80
C PHE A 93 5.48 -15.39 26.03
N ASP A 94 6.34 -14.45 26.40
CA ASP A 94 7.35 -14.60 27.45
C ASP A 94 6.72 -14.85 28.82
N LEU A 95 5.74 -14.03 29.19
CA LEU A 95 5.07 -14.15 30.49
C LEU A 95 4.34 -15.49 30.61
N THR A 96 3.70 -15.98 29.54
CA THR A 96 2.98 -17.26 29.58
C THR A 96 3.93 -18.44 29.73
N PHE A 97 5.09 -18.43 29.05
CA PHE A 97 6.10 -19.48 29.16
C PHE A 97 6.72 -19.48 30.56
N LEU A 98 7.16 -18.31 31.03
CA LEU A 98 7.78 -18.17 32.34
C LEU A 98 6.82 -18.57 33.47
N GLN A 99 5.56 -18.16 33.37
CA GLN A 99 4.52 -18.50 34.34
C GLN A 99 4.29 -20.02 34.43
N LYS A 100 4.40 -20.75 33.31
CA LYS A 100 4.25 -22.21 33.29
C LYS A 100 5.44 -22.93 33.90
N GLU A 101 6.65 -22.43 33.68
CA GLU A 101 7.83 -23.00 34.35
C GLU A 101 7.77 -22.80 35.87
N PHE A 102 7.32 -21.63 36.33
CA PHE A 102 7.08 -21.40 37.77
C PHE A 102 5.99 -22.34 38.34
N GLU A 103 4.87 -22.50 37.63
CA GLU A 103 3.80 -23.43 38.04
C GLU A 103 4.30 -24.88 38.11
N ARG A 104 5.13 -25.29 37.16
CA ARG A 104 5.68 -26.65 37.06
C ARG A 104 6.52 -27.03 38.29
N ILE A 105 7.27 -26.08 38.82
CA ILE A 105 8.15 -26.29 39.98
C ILE A 105 7.46 -25.98 41.32
N GLY A 106 6.16 -25.65 41.29
CA GLY A 106 5.34 -25.39 42.48
C GLY A 106 5.43 -23.97 43.03
N LEU A 107 6.01 -23.02 42.28
CA LEU A 107 6.00 -21.61 42.67
C LEU A 107 4.64 -20.94 42.38
N PRO A 108 4.20 -19.97 43.20
CA PRO A 108 2.95 -19.24 42.97
C PRO A 108 3.00 -18.42 41.68
N LYS A 109 1.83 -18.18 41.08
CA LYS A 109 1.75 -17.31 39.90
C LYS A 109 2.19 -15.88 40.21
N ILE A 110 3.00 -15.32 39.34
CA ILE A 110 3.30 -13.89 39.35
C ILE A 110 2.15 -13.15 38.64
N SER A 111 1.80 -11.97 39.11
CA SER A 111 0.81 -11.10 38.45
C SER A 111 1.36 -9.69 38.34
N PRO A 112 2.48 -9.51 37.62
CA PRO A 112 3.09 -8.20 37.44
C PRO A 112 2.22 -7.34 36.53
N LEU A 113 2.43 -6.03 36.58
CA LEU A 113 1.95 -5.13 35.53
C LEU A 113 2.76 -5.43 34.26
N ALA A 114 2.11 -5.80 33.17
CA ALA A 114 2.77 -6.24 31.95
C ALA A 114 2.84 -5.12 30.91
N LEU A 115 4.00 -4.92 30.26
CA LEU A 115 4.17 -3.98 29.14
C LEU A 115 4.69 -4.71 27.90
N ASP A 116 4.02 -4.51 26.78
CA ASP A 116 4.43 -5.02 25.48
C ASP A 116 5.09 -3.91 24.66
N THR A 117 6.39 -4.03 24.41
CA THR A 117 7.12 -3.02 23.62
C THR A 117 6.65 -2.97 22.17
N VAL A 118 6.06 -4.03 21.62
CA VAL A 118 5.47 -4.02 20.26
C VAL A 118 4.23 -3.13 20.24
N GLU A 119 3.32 -3.30 21.21
CA GLU A 119 2.11 -2.48 21.33
C GLU A 119 2.47 -1.00 21.55
N LEU A 120 3.38 -0.73 22.50
CA LEU A 120 3.84 0.62 22.79
C LEU A 120 4.52 1.27 21.59
N THR A 121 5.38 0.55 20.86
CA THR A 121 6.03 1.08 19.66
C THR A 121 5.01 1.39 18.57
N ARG A 122 4.00 0.55 18.38
CA ARG A 122 2.91 0.82 17.42
C ARG A 122 2.17 2.11 17.76
N ILE A 123 1.90 2.37 19.04
CA ILE A 123 1.22 3.59 19.50
C ILE A 123 2.13 4.81 19.35
N LEU A 124 3.39 4.71 19.81
CA LEU A 124 4.29 5.84 19.97
C LEU A 124 5.07 6.20 18.70
N PHE A 125 5.24 5.25 17.79
CA PHE A 125 5.92 5.41 16.50
C PHE A 125 5.08 4.81 15.36
N PRO A 126 3.84 5.30 15.16
CA PRO A 126 2.85 4.68 14.27
C PRO A 126 3.19 4.77 12.77
N THR A 127 4.20 5.57 12.42
CA THR A 127 4.67 5.78 11.04
C THR A 127 5.76 4.78 10.61
N LEU A 128 6.18 3.88 11.50
CA LEU A 128 7.17 2.87 11.17
C LEU A 128 6.58 1.78 10.26
N THR A 129 7.43 1.26 9.39
CA THR A 129 7.05 0.23 8.41
C THR A 129 7.20 -1.20 8.97
N SER A 130 7.85 -1.36 10.12
CA SER A 130 8.03 -2.62 10.82
C SER A 130 8.21 -2.38 12.31
N TYR A 131 7.79 -3.36 13.11
CA TYR A 131 7.86 -3.36 14.57
C TYR A 131 8.63 -4.55 15.11
N LYS A 132 9.44 -5.22 14.28
CA LYS A 132 10.37 -6.26 14.72
C LYS A 132 11.55 -5.62 15.43
N LEU A 133 12.04 -6.25 16.50
CA LEU A 133 13.15 -5.75 17.30
C LEU A 133 14.38 -5.34 16.47
N SER A 134 14.85 -6.21 15.58
CA SER A 134 16.01 -5.94 14.71
C SER A 134 15.83 -4.77 13.73
N ASP A 135 14.60 -4.50 13.30
CA ASP A 135 14.29 -3.33 12.48
C ASP A 135 14.24 -2.06 13.32
N LEU A 136 13.70 -2.15 14.54
CA LEU A 136 13.64 -1.04 15.48
C LEU A 136 15.05 -0.64 15.96
N ALA A 137 15.92 -1.61 16.23
CA ALA A 137 17.32 -1.36 16.57
C ALA A 137 18.02 -0.51 15.52
N LYS A 138 17.85 -0.85 14.23
CA LYS A 138 18.37 -0.05 13.11
C LYS A 138 17.76 1.35 13.02
N VAL A 139 16.45 1.48 13.24
CA VAL A 139 15.74 2.76 13.18
C VAL A 139 16.22 3.71 14.29
N PHE A 140 16.45 3.18 15.48
CA PHE A 140 16.86 3.95 16.66
C PHE A 140 18.38 3.98 16.89
N ASN A 141 19.16 3.39 15.98
CA ASN A 141 20.62 3.24 16.09
C ASN A 141 21.07 2.55 17.39
N ILE A 142 20.33 1.52 17.83
CA ILE A 142 20.71 0.63 18.93
C ILE A 142 21.65 -0.45 18.38
N GLN A 143 22.72 -0.77 19.10
CA GLN A 143 23.62 -1.85 18.72
C GLN A 143 22.93 -3.20 18.97
N HIS A 144 22.91 -4.06 17.95
CA HIS A 144 22.27 -5.38 18.03
C HIS A 144 23.25 -6.42 17.49
N GLU A 145 24.16 -6.89 18.35
CA GLU A 145 25.30 -7.71 17.95
C GLU A 145 24.91 -9.16 17.65
N ASN A 146 24.08 -9.77 18.52
CA ASN A 146 23.67 -11.18 18.40
C ASN A 146 22.13 -11.31 18.40
N PRO A 147 21.44 -10.99 17.29
CA PRO A 147 20.00 -11.20 17.19
C PRO A 147 19.60 -12.66 17.44
N HIS A 148 18.49 -12.88 18.13
CA HIS A 148 17.97 -14.22 18.49
C HIS A 148 18.79 -14.96 19.56
N GLN A 149 19.47 -14.21 20.42
CA GLN A 149 19.92 -14.66 21.73
C GLN A 149 19.24 -13.81 22.79
N ALA A 150 18.74 -14.46 23.85
CA ALA A 150 17.87 -13.81 24.82
C ALA A 150 18.53 -12.61 25.52
N ASP A 151 19.83 -12.70 25.82
CA ASP A 151 20.60 -11.61 26.44
C ASP A 151 20.70 -10.37 25.55
N SER A 152 21.09 -10.55 24.29
CA SER A 152 21.18 -9.47 23.31
C SER A 152 19.79 -8.88 23.01
N ASP A 153 18.75 -9.71 22.85
CA ASP A 153 17.40 -9.23 22.55
C ASP A 153 16.74 -8.53 23.76
N ALA A 154 17.01 -8.98 24.99
CA ALA A 154 16.56 -8.29 26.21
C ALA A 154 17.27 -6.94 26.41
N GLU A 155 18.57 -6.84 26.13
CA GLU A 155 19.32 -5.58 26.18
C GLU A 155 18.76 -4.55 25.19
N VAL A 156 18.58 -4.95 23.92
CA VAL A 156 17.97 -4.07 22.90
C VAL A 156 16.55 -3.67 23.29
N THR A 157 15.79 -4.58 23.90
CA THR A 157 14.44 -4.29 24.39
C THR A 157 14.45 -3.28 25.55
N ALA A 158 15.46 -3.32 26.42
CA ALA A 158 15.64 -2.38 27.53
C ALA A 158 15.97 -0.97 27.03
N GLU A 159 16.87 -0.85 26.05
CA GLU A 159 17.14 0.42 25.39
C GLU A 159 15.88 0.95 24.66
N LEU A 160 15.18 0.09 23.94
CA LEU A 160 13.93 0.43 23.27
C LEU A 160 12.87 0.94 24.25
N LEU A 161 12.68 0.27 25.39
CA LEU A 161 11.76 0.71 26.44
C LEU A 161 12.09 2.13 26.90
N THR A 162 13.38 2.42 27.12
CA THR A 162 13.84 3.76 27.54
C THR A 162 13.47 4.83 26.50
N ILE A 163 13.61 4.53 25.21
CA ILE A 163 13.18 5.41 24.12
C ILE A 163 11.66 5.61 24.13
N LEU A 164 10.89 4.53 24.32
CA LEU A 164 9.43 4.57 24.38
C LEU A 164 8.92 5.41 25.55
N LEU A 165 9.49 5.23 26.75
CA LEU A 165 9.12 6.01 27.93
C LEU A 165 9.45 7.49 27.74
N LYS A 166 10.65 7.83 27.25
CA LYS A 166 11.02 9.22 26.89
C LYS A 166 10.06 9.83 25.86
N LYS A 167 9.66 9.04 24.86
CA LYS A 167 8.69 9.48 23.84
C LYS A 167 7.33 9.77 24.48
N LEU A 168 6.83 8.88 25.33
CA LEU A 168 5.58 9.04 26.06
C LEU A 168 5.61 10.29 26.98
N GLU A 169 6.71 10.49 27.71
CA GLU A 169 6.95 11.67 28.54
C GLU A 169 6.96 12.97 27.72
N SER A 170 7.42 12.95 26.47
CA SER A 170 7.44 14.13 25.60
C SER A 170 6.04 14.57 25.12
N LEU A 171 5.03 13.70 25.22
CA LEU A 171 3.70 13.97 24.69
C LEU A 171 2.97 15.10 25.45
N PRO A 172 2.15 15.91 24.76
CA PRO A 172 1.36 16.95 25.41
C PRO A 172 0.30 16.35 26.33
N TYR A 173 -0.05 17.09 27.38
CA TYR A 173 -1.02 16.67 28.41
C TYR A 173 -2.34 16.18 27.80
N ALA A 174 -2.87 16.87 26.79
CA ALA A 174 -4.10 16.48 26.10
C ALA A 174 -4.01 15.10 25.43
N SER A 175 -2.88 14.78 24.77
CA SER A 175 -2.66 13.47 24.17
C SER A 175 -2.54 12.38 25.24
N LEU A 176 -1.82 12.65 26.34
CA LEU A 176 -1.70 11.72 27.47
C LEU A 176 -3.07 11.43 28.11
N LYS A 177 -3.96 12.43 28.24
CA LYS A 177 -5.32 12.23 28.75
C LYS A 177 -6.18 11.33 27.84
N ILE A 178 -6.01 11.44 26.53
CA ILE A 178 -6.68 10.53 25.59
C ILE A 178 -6.11 9.11 25.75
N LEU A 179 -4.78 8.97 25.83
CA LEU A 179 -4.13 7.67 26.01
C LEU A 179 -4.53 7.00 27.34
N GLU A 180 -4.61 7.75 28.45
CA GLU A 180 -5.09 7.24 29.75
C GLU A 180 -6.51 6.65 29.66
N LYS A 181 -7.41 7.30 28.91
CA LYS A 181 -8.77 6.78 28.70
C LYS A 181 -8.75 5.46 27.91
N LEU A 182 -7.92 5.37 26.88
CA LEU A 182 -7.84 4.22 25.98
C LEU A 182 -7.05 3.04 26.57
N SER A 183 -6.11 3.32 27.48
CA SER A 183 -5.15 2.33 27.96
C SER A 183 -5.77 1.22 28.82
N ASN A 184 -6.98 1.43 29.33
CA ASN A 184 -7.74 0.37 30.05
C ASN A 184 -8.10 -0.84 29.16
N SER A 185 -8.01 -0.69 27.84
CA SER A 185 -8.30 -1.76 26.87
C SER A 185 -7.06 -2.18 26.08
N PHE A 186 -5.88 -1.69 26.45
CA PHE A 186 -4.61 -2.16 25.88
C PHE A 186 -4.27 -3.53 26.45
N LYS A 187 -3.34 -4.22 25.78
CA LYS A 187 -2.72 -5.44 26.33
C LYS A 187 -1.72 -5.09 27.43
N SER A 188 -1.10 -3.92 27.33
CA SER A 188 -0.15 -3.39 28.31
C SER A 188 -0.84 -2.63 29.43
N ASP A 189 -0.40 -2.85 30.67
CA ASP A 189 -0.84 -2.15 31.89
C ASP A 189 -0.21 -0.74 32.04
N ILE A 190 -0.09 0.00 30.93
CA ILE A 190 0.58 1.30 30.87
C ILE A 190 -0.24 2.42 31.54
N THR A 191 -1.52 2.21 31.81
CA THR A 191 -2.44 3.20 32.42
C THR A 191 -1.84 3.84 33.66
N TYR A 192 -1.31 3.03 34.59
CA TYR A 192 -0.76 3.53 35.86
C TYR A 192 0.43 4.46 35.65
N TYR A 193 1.30 4.15 34.70
CA TYR A 193 2.44 4.99 34.36
C TYR A 193 1.99 6.31 33.72
N ILE A 194 1.00 6.26 32.81
CA ILE A 194 0.42 7.47 32.20
C ILE A 194 -0.26 8.37 33.25
N SER A 195 -1.01 7.79 34.19
CA SER A 195 -1.68 8.55 35.26
C SER A 195 -0.67 9.28 36.16
N ASP A 196 0.43 8.62 36.53
CA ASP A 196 1.52 9.23 37.28
C ASP A 196 2.21 10.36 36.49
N LEU A 197 2.49 10.15 35.19
CA LEU A 197 3.01 11.21 34.32
C LEU A 197 2.06 12.41 34.23
N LEU A 198 0.75 12.17 34.14
CA LEU A 198 -0.26 13.24 34.09
C LEU A 198 -0.29 14.05 35.38
N GLN A 199 -0.12 13.41 36.54
CA GLN A 199 -0.03 14.10 37.82
C GLN A 199 1.21 15.00 37.85
N ARG A 200 2.39 14.47 37.52
CA ARG A 200 3.65 15.24 37.46
C ARG A 200 3.56 16.42 36.49
N LYS A 201 2.97 16.22 35.32
CA LYS A 201 2.78 17.30 34.33
C LYS A 201 1.76 18.35 34.75
N SER A 202 0.73 17.98 35.52
CA SER A 202 -0.27 18.92 36.02
C SER A 202 0.32 19.92 37.02
N GLU A 203 1.33 19.49 37.78
CA GLU A 203 2.06 20.31 38.74
C GLU A 203 3.08 21.24 38.07
N ALA A 204 3.58 20.86 36.89
CA ALA A 204 4.60 21.59 36.12
C ALA A 204 4.04 22.61 35.10
N ILE A 205 2.74 22.93 35.10
CA ILE A 205 2.12 23.87 34.14
C ILE A 205 2.57 25.31 34.43
N SER A 206 3.81 25.64 34.06
CA SER A 206 4.37 26.99 34.06
C SER A 206 5.05 27.29 32.71
N LYS A 207 4.39 28.09 31.89
CA LYS A 207 4.95 28.96 30.82
C LYS A 207 6.11 28.42 29.96
N GLU A 208 6.01 27.22 29.40
CA GLU A 208 6.82 26.86 28.22
C GLU A 208 6.05 27.11 26.92
N ALA A 209 6.74 27.64 25.92
CA ALA A 209 6.20 27.78 24.57
C ALA A 209 6.04 26.39 23.95
N SER A 210 4.87 25.78 24.13
CA SER A 210 4.58 24.45 23.60
C SER A 210 4.75 24.43 22.07
N GLN A 211 5.50 23.43 21.58
CA GLN A 211 5.60 23.05 20.17
C GLN A 211 4.27 22.49 19.61
N PHE A 212 3.24 22.38 20.44
CA PHE A 212 1.92 21.86 20.09
C PHE A 212 0.86 22.95 20.20
N GLU A 213 -0.12 22.89 19.30
CA GLU A 213 -1.36 23.65 19.38
C GLU A 213 -2.45 22.73 19.95
N GLU A 214 -3.01 23.07 21.11
CA GLU A 214 -4.15 22.35 21.67
C GLU A 214 -5.45 23.03 21.26
N PHE A 215 -6.39 22.26 20.73
CA PHE A 215 -7.74 22.73 20.44
C PHE A 215 -8.74 21.64 20.80
N ARG A 216 -9.77 21.99 21.58
CA ARG A 216 -10.83 21.04 22.01
C ARG A 216 -10.28 19.72 22.56
N ARG A 217 -9.25 19.81 23.42
CA ARG A 217 -8.58 18.66 24.09
C ARG A 217 -7.85 17.69 23.14
N ILE A 218 -7.59 18.10 21.90
CA ILE A 218 -6.70 17.40 20.99
C ILE A 218 -5.49 18.28 20.75
N ALA A 219 -4.30 17.73 20.96
CA ALA A 219 -3.05 18.39 20.61
C ALA A 219 -2.63 18.03 19.19
N ILE A 220 -2.28 19.04 18.41
CA ILE A 220 -1.70 18.89 17.07
C ILE A 220 -0.35 19.59 17.01
N LYS A 221 0.54 19.17 16.12
CA LYS A 221 1.81 19.87 15.88
C LYS A 221 1.58 21.35 15.53
N LYS A 222 2.23 22.26 16.24
CA LYS A 222 2.14 23.71 15.97
C LYS A 222 2.87 24.02 14.66
N ARG A 223 2.31 24.93 13.89
CA ARG A 223 2.89 25.34 12.59
C ARG A 223 4.04 26.32 12.82
N ASN A 224 5.15 26.09 12.13
CA ASN A 224 6.17 27.11 11.90
C ASN A 224 5.83 27.81 10.57
N PHE A 225 5.42 29.07 10.64
CA PHE A 225 5.18 29.88 9.45
C PHE A 225 6.39 30.79 9.22
N SER A 226 7.20 30.47 8.22
CA SER A 226 8.20 31.39 7.70
C SER A 226 7.59 32.16 6.54
N LEU A 227 7.62 33.50 6.61
CA LEU A 227 7.35 34.33 5.45
C LEU A 227 8.41 33.99 4.39
N PRO A 228 8.03 33.81 3.11
CA PRO A 228 9.01 33.65 2.06
C PRO A 228 9.93 34.88 2.04
N GLN A 229 11.24 34.65 1.98
CA GLN A 229 12.23 35.71 1.80
C GLN A 229 12.09 36.32 0.40
N GLU A 230 12.64 37.54 0.24
CA GLU A 230 12.55 38.33 -0.99
C GLU A 230 13.02 37.54 -2.23
N GLU A 231 12.39 37.83 -3.37
CA GLU A 231 12.64 37.16 -4.64
C GLU A 231 14.09 37.39 -5.09
N GLU A 232 14.85 36.30 -5.27
CA GLU A 232 16.14 36.32 -5.95
C GLU A 232 15.95 36.54 -7.46
N ASP A 233 16.97 37.10 -8.12
CA ASP A 233 16.96 37.39 -9.55
C ASP A 233 16.61 36.14 -10.38
N PHE A 234 15.55 36.25 -11.17
CA PHE A 234 15.08 35.15 -12.01
C PHE A 234 16.05 34.91 -13.19
N VAL A 235 16.61 33.70 -13.27
CA VAL A 235 17.52 33.27 -14.36
C VAL A 235 16.73 32.61 -15.49
N ASP A 236 17.04 32.95 -16.74
CA ASP A 236 16.44 32.31 -17.91
C ASP A 236 16.78 30.81 -18.00
N PHE A 237 15.83 30.00 -18.47
CA PHE A 237 15.98 28.55 -18.55
C PHE A 237 17.15 28.12 -19.45
N ASP A 238 17.31 28.73 -20.64
CA ASP A 238 18.36 28.34 -21.57
C ASP A 238 19.75 28.73 -21.06
N GLU A 239 19.85 29.82 -20.32
CA GLU A 239 21.09 30.24 -19.69
C GLU A 239 21.50 29.27 -18.58
N HIS A 240 20.56 28.94 -17.69
CA HIS A 240 20.80 28.03 -16.57
C HIS A 240 21.13 26.61 -17.05
N LEU A 241 20.39 26.11 -18.05
CA LEU A 241 20.61 24.79 -18.67
C LEU A 241 22.03 24.67 -19.25
N LYS A 242 22.59 25.76 -19.80
CA LYS A 242 23.92 25.75 -20.44
C LYS A 242 25.08 25.93 -19.44
N ARG A 243 24.90 26.76 -18.41
CA ARG A 243 26.02 27.25 -17.59
C ARG A 243 26.16 26.58 -16.22
N GLU A 244 25.06 26.32 -15.52
CA GLU A 244 25.11 26.03 -14.08
C GLU A 244 24.49 24.68 -13.71
N LEU A 245 23.51 24.21 -14.48
CA LEU A 245 22.73 23.03 -14.12
C LEU A 245 23.59 21.78 -13.92
N ALA A 246 24.58 21.55 -14.80
CA ALA A 246 25.44 20.37 -14.73
C ALA A 246 26.24 20.34 -13.42
N ASP A 247 26.77 21.49 -13.00
CA ASP A 247 27.61 21.60 -11.81
C ASP A 247 26.78 21.44 -10.55
N GLN A 248 25.59 22.04 -10.50
CA GLN A 248 24.66 21.89 -9.36
C GLN A 248 24.13 20.45 -9.24
N MET A 249 23.79 19.81 -10.36
CA MET A 249 23.42 18.40 -10.37
C MET A 249 24.57 17.51 -9.89
N ALA A 250 25.82 17.82 -10.25
CA ALA A 250 26.99 17.08 -9.81
C ALA A 250 27.24 17.18 -8.29
N VAL A 251 26.91 18.32 -7.68
CA VAL A 251 27.02 18.52 -6.22
C VAL A 251 25.97 17.70 -5.46
N GLU A 252 24.72 17.69 -5.94
CA GLU A 252 23.61 17.12 -5.19
C GLU A 252 23.28 15.66 -5.51
N ILE A 253 23.71 15.15 -6.67
CA ILE A 253 23.42 13.79 -7.12
C ILE A 253 24.70 12.96 -7.06
N PRO A 254 24.80 11.99 -6.13
CA PRO A 254 25.94 11.08 -6.08
C PRO A 254 26.12 10.35 -7.40
N ASN A 255 27.36 10.28 -7.90
CA ASN A 255 27.70 9.68 -9.19
C ASN A 255 26.96 10.29 -10.39
N PHE A 256 26.69 11.59 -10.39
CA PHE A 256 26.09 12.28 -11.53
C PHE A 256 26.93 12.14 -12.79
N THR A 257 26.27 11.82 -13.91
CA THR A 257 26.84 11.87 -15.25
C THR A 257 25.96 12.71 -16.15
N LYS A 258 26.58 13.63 -16.91
CA LYS A 258 25.88 14.50 -17.85
C LYS A 258 25.48 13.70 -19.08
N ARG A 259 24.18 13.67 -19.39
CA ARG A 259 23.61 12.93 -20.53
C ARG A 259 22.98 13.89 -21.53
N LYS A 260 23.39 13.84 -22.79
CA LYS A 260 22.87 14.76 -23.82
C LYS A 260 21.35 14.61 -24.00
N GLU A 261 20.87 13.37 -24.00
CA GLU A 261 19.46 13.00 -24.19
C GLU A 261 18.58 13.57 -23.09
N GLN A 262 19.11 13.70 -21.86
CA GLN A 262 18.40 14.34 -20.76
C GLN A 262 18.19 15.84 -21.00
N TYR A 263 19.19 16.52 -21.55
CA TYR A 263 19.14 17.96 -21.83
C TYR A 263 18.25 18.25 -23.05
N ASP A 264 18.36 17.43 -24.10
CA ASP A 264 17.48 17.49 -25.26
C ASP A 264 16.02 17.28 -24.82
N TYR A 265 15.77 16.32 -23.92
CA TYR A 265 14.46 16.09 -23.31
C TYR A 265 13.96 17.30 -22.52
N MET A 266 14.78 17.90 -21.64
CA MET A 266 14.40 19.10 -20.87
C MET A 266 14.03 20.27 -21.80
N HIS A 267 14.84 20.52 -22.82
CA HIS A 267 14.65 21.61 -23.77
C HIS A 267 13.38 21.44 -24.61
N ASP A 268 13.15 20.24 -25.16
CA ASP A 268 11.96 19.96 -25.97
C ASP A 268 10.67 20.06 -25.14
N LEU A 269 10.70 19.65 -23.87
CA LEU A 269 9.56 19.79 -22.94
C LEU A 269 9.26 21.26 -22.62
N PHE A 270 10.30 22.05 -22.32
CA PHE A 270 10.16 23.47 -22.08
C PHE A 270 9.55 24.20 -23.29
N ASN A 271 10.04 23.89 -24.50
CA ASN A 271 9.49 24.42 -25.74
C ASN A 271 8.04 23.99 -25.99
N ALA A 272 7.69 22.74 -25.66
CA ALA A 272 6.30 22.28 -25.74
C ALA A 272 5.37 23.09 -24.82
N PHE A 273 5.84 23.46 -23.62
CA PHE A 273 5.10 24.35 -22.73
C PHE A 273 4.92 25.75 -23.33
N GLN A 274 6.00 26.38 -23.81
CA GLN A 274 6.00 27.73 -24.40
C GLN A 274 5.10 27.83 -25.64
N HIS A 275 5.14 26.83 -26.51
CA HIS A 275 4.40 26.81 -27.77
C HIS A 275 3.01 26.18 -27.68
N LYS A 276 2.53 25.83 -26.48
CA LYS A 276 1.19 25.23 -26.27
C LYS A 276 0.98 23.95 -27.10
N ASN A 277 1.95 23.05 -27.03
CA ASN A 277 1.92 21.79 -27.76
C ASN A 277 1.63 20.60 -26.85
N ILE A 278 1.12 19.53 -27.46
CA ILE A 278 1.09 18.20 -26.84
C ILE A 278 2.38 17.49 -27.26
N ILE A 279 3.13 16.94 -26.31
CA ILE A 279 4.32 16.13 -26.59
C ILE A 279 4.17 14.72 -26.01
N LEU A 280 4.40 13.73 -26.87
CA LEU A 280 4.58 12.33 -26.51
C LEU A 280 6.07 12.06 -26.44
N ALA A 281 6.59 11.84 -25.24
CA ALA A 281 8.01 11.68 -25.00
C ALA A 281 8.33 10.34 -24.35
N GLU A 282 8.89 9.42 -25.13
CA GLU A 282 9.47 8.19 -24.59
C GLU A 282 10.89 8.49 -24.09
N ALA A 283 11.08 8.49 -22.77
CA ALA A 283 12.39 8.73 -22.15
C ALA A 283 12.82 7.46 -21.41
N GLY A 284 13.76 6.71 -21.99
CA GLY A 284 14.16 5.39 -21.48
C GLY A 284 14.68 5.42 -20.04
N THR A 285 14.56 4.29 -19.34
CA THR A 285 15.08 4.14 -17.97
C THR A 285 16.58 4.47 -17.94
N GLY A 286 16.97 5.42 -17.09
CA GLY A 286 18.36 5.91 -17.02
C GLY A 286 18.58 7.30 -17.62
N VAL A 287 17.69 7.78 -18.51
CA VAL A 287 17.80 9.14 -19.09
C VAL A 287 17.68 10.22 -18.02
N GLY A 288 17.05 9.93 -16.88
CA GLY A 288 16.77 10.92 -15.83
C GLY A 288 15.44 11.66 -16.05
N LYS A 289 14.44 10.93 -16.55
CA LYS A 289 13.06 11.38 -16.88
C LYS A 289 12.47 12.31 -15.80
N THR A 290 12.52 11.91 -14.53
CA THR A 290 11.87 12.66 -13.44
C THR A 290 12.41 14.08 -13.28
N LEU A 291 13.73 14.27 -13.20
CA LEU A 291 14.31 15.62 -13.20
C LEU A 291 14.14 16.30 -14.56
N GLY A 292 14.17 15.51 -15.64
CA GLY A 292 13.97 15.97 -17.00
C GLY A 292 12.63 16.65 -17.27
N TYR A 293 11.55 16.29 -16.59
CA TYR A 293 10.29 17.03 -16.66
C TYR A 293 10.09 18.02 -15.50
N LEU A 294 10.68 17.78 -14.32
CA LEU A 294 10.51 18.67 -13.16
C LEU A 294 11.19 20.03 -13.36
N ILE A 295 12.42 20.04 -13.86
CA ILE A 295 13.19 21.27 -14.08
C ILE A 295 12.48 22.19 -15.09
N PRO A 296 12.16 21.77 -16.33
CA PRO A 296 11.48 22.65 -17.27
C PRO A 296 10.09 23.07 -16.78
N SER A 297 9.38 22.22 -16.02
CA SER A 297 8.09 22.60 -15.41
C SER A 297 8.25 23.73 -14.40
N ALA A 298 9.28 23.67 -13.54
CA ALA A 298 9.58 24.69 -12.55
C ALA A 298 9.92 26.04 -13.21
N PHE A 299 10.81 26.02 -14.20
CA PHE A 299 11.19 27.23 -14.94
C PHE A 299 10.01 27.82 -15.72
N PHE A 300 9.24 26.99 -16.45
CA PHE A 300 8.06 27.46 -17.17
C PHE A 300 7.05 28.10 -16.22
N SER A 301 6.80 27.46 -15.07
CA SER A 301 5.85 27.95 -14.07
C SER A 301 6.25 29.31 -13.54
N LYS A 302 7.52 29.48 -13.16
CA LYS A 302 8.04 30.75 -12.65
C LYS A 302 8.08 31.85 -13.71
N GLN A 303 8.58 31.57 -14.92
CA GLN A 303 8.66 32.57 -15.99
C GLN A 303 7.30 33.15 -16.39
N ASN A 304 6.28 32.29 -16.42
CA ASN A 304 4.97 32.66 -16.96
C ASN A 304 3.93 32.95 -15.88
N GLY A 305 4.26 32.75 -14.60
CA GLY A 305 3.29 32.83 -13.50
C GLY A 305 2.13 31.83 -13.66
N LYS A 306 2.38 30.67 -14.29
CA LYS A 306 1.36 29.65 -14.58
C LYS A 306 1.61 28.40 -13.76
N GLN A 307 0.56 27.78 -13.25
CA GLN A 307 0.67 26.53 -12.51
C GLN A 307 0.89 25.34 -13.48
N VAL A 308 1.63 24.33 -13.03
CA VAL A 308 1.79 23.06 -13.76
C VAL A 308 1.32 21.90 -12.89
N VAL A 309 0.44 21.04 -13.42
CA VAL A 309 0.02 19.80 -12.73
C VAL A 309 0.86 18.63 -13.22
N ILE A 310 1.45 17.91 -12.29
CA ILE A 310 2.22 16.68 -12.52
C ILE A 310 1.42 15.52 -11.92
N SER A 311 1.11 14.52 -12.74
CA SER A 311 0.33 13.35 -12.37
C SER A 311 1.16 12.08 -12.53
N THR A 312 1.26 11.27 -11.48
CA THR A 312 1.91 9.95 -11.50
C THR A 312 0.88 8.82 -11.52
N SER A 313 1.27 7.61 -11.94
CA SER A 313 0.30 6.49 -12.01
C SER A 313 -0.20 6.00 -10.64
N THR A 314 0.60 6.10 -9.58
CA THR A 314 0.23 5.64 -8.23
C THR A 314 0.59 6.64 -7.14
N ILE A 315 -0.07 6.54 -5.97
CA ILE A 315 0.24 7.31 -4.77
C ILE A 315 1.68 7.01 -4.27
N ALA A 316 2.14 5.77 -4.40
CA ALA A 316 3.50 5.40 -4.03
C ALA A 316 4.55 6.16 -4.84
N LEU A 317 4.38 6.25 -6.17
CA LEU A 317 5.26 7.05 -7.05
C LEU A 317 5.15 8.55 -6.74
N GLN A 318 3.93 9.05 -6.45
CA GLN A 318 3.70 10.43 -6.04
C GLN A 318 4.54 10.79 -4.80
N LYS A 319 4.52 9.93 -3.77
CA LYS A 319 5.31 10.10 -2.55
C LYS A 319 6.81 9.99 -2.79
N GLN A 320 7.24 9.07 -3.64
CA GLN A 320 8.64 8.93 -4.03
C GLN A 320 9.15 10.20 -4.73
N LEU A 321 8.35 10.77 -5.63
CA LEU A 321 8.64 12.03 -6.30
C LEU A 321 8.82 13.18 -5.31
N LEU A 322 7.92 13.31 -4.33
CA LEU A 322 7.99 14.34 -3.28
C LEU A 322 9.19 14.15 -2.34
N LYS A 323 9.44 12.92 -1.88
CA LYS A 323 10.46 12.63 -0.86
C LYS A 323 11.89 12.77 -1.41
N LYS A 324 12.11 12.34 -2.65
CA LYS A 324 13.44 12.29 -3.29
C LYS A 324 13.63 13.44 -4.27
N HIS A 325 12.88 13.44 -5.37
CA HIS A 325 13.17 14.29 -6.51
C HIS A 325 12.83 15.77 -6.29
N VAL A 326 11.76 16.07 -5.57
CA VAL A 326 11.39 17.46 -5.23
C VAL A 326 12.41 18.09 -4.28
N LYS A 327 12.93 17.34 -3.30
CA LYS A 327 14.00 17.84 -2.43
C LYS A 327 15.28 18.14 -3.21
N THR A 328 15.66 17.25 -4.12
CA THR A 328 16.80 17.47 -5.02
C THR A 328 16.57 18.66 -5.94
N LEU A 329 15.38 18.79 -6.52
CA LEU A 329 15.01 19.91 -7.39
C LEU A 329 15.20 21.26 -6.68
N GLY A 330 14.70 21.40 -5.45
CA GLY A 330 14.78 22.66 -4.69
C GLY A 330 16.20 23.12 -4.34
N LYS A 331 17.20 22.25 -4.47
CA LYS A 331 18.62 22.59 -4.30
C LYS A 331 19.34 22.88 -5.62
N ILE A 332 18.77 22.42 -6.73
CA ILE A 332 19.34 22.60 -8.08
C ILE A 332 18.85 23.93 -8.66
N ILE A 333 17.57 24.24 -8.53
CA ILE A 333 17.02 25.47 -9.13
C ILE A 333 17.46 26.73 -8.35
N PRO A 334 17.70 27.86 -9.04
CA PRO A 334 18.21 29.08 -8.43
C PRO A 334 17.11 29.96 -7.82
N PHE A 335 15.94 29.40 -7.54
CA PHE A 335 14.79 30.15 -7.03
C PHE A 335 13.90 29.31 -6.12
N GLN A 336 13.12 29.97 -5.26
CA GLN A 336 12.17 29.27 -4.41
C GLN A 336 10.94 28.80 -5.20
N LEU A 337 10.70 27.50 -5.20
CA LEU A 337 9.56 26.87 -5.85
C LEU A 337 8.50 26.42 -4.83
N LYS A 338 7.26 26.88 -5.01
CA LYS A 338 6.11 26.50 -4.18
C LYS A 338 5.49 25.24 -4.78
N ILE A 339 5.57 24.14 -4.04
CA ILE A 339 5.05 22.85 -4.48
C ILE A 339 3.93 22.44 -3.53
N ALA A 340 2.82 21.98 -4.10
CA ALA A 340 1.71 21.41 -3.35
C ALA A 340 1.40 19.99 -3.84
N SER A 341 0.98 19.12 -2.92
CA SER A 341 0.55 17.76 -3.20
C SER A 341 -0.88 17.58 -2.73
N ILE A 342 -1.68 16.85 -3.51
CA ILE A 342 -3.05 16.52 -3.13
C ILE A 342 -3.42 15.08 -3.51
N GLN A 343 -4.26 14.49 -2.66
CA GLN A 343 -4.90 13.19 -2.86
C GLN A 343 -6.43 13.26 -2.67
N SER A 344 -7.10 12.12 -2.78
CA SER A 344 -8.54 12.02 -2.50
C SER A 344 -8.86 12.37 -1.04
N LYS A 345 -10.06 12.90 -0.78
CA LYS A 345 -10.53 13.29 0.57
C LYS A 345 -10.43 12.15 1.59
N ARG A 346 -10.68 10.92 1.14
CA ARG A 346 -10.61 9.70 1.96
C ARG A 346 -9.21 9.41 2.51
N ASN A 347 -8.17 10.01 1.94
CA ASN A 347 -6.80 9.84 2.40
C ASN A 347 -6.43 10.85 3.50
N TYR A 348 -7.31 11.79 3.88
CA TYR A 348 -7.04 12.78 4.92
C TYR A 348 -7.88 12.54 6.18
N LEU A 349 -7.28 12.72 7.35
CA LEU A 349 -7.99 12.69 8.62
C LEU A 349 -8.89 13.93 8.79
N CYS A 350 -10.14 13.72 9.20
CA CYS A 350 -11.02 14.77 9.69
C CYS A 350 -10.93 14.88 11.23
N LEU A 351 -10.23 15.92 11.71
CA LEU A 351 -10.04 16.19 13.14
C LEU A 351 -11.36 16.29 13.92
N GLN A 352 -12.41 16.83 13.30
CA GLN A 352 -13.74 16.90 13.90
C GLN A 352 -14.32 15.51 14.16
N LYS A 353 -14.26 14.62 13.18
CA LYS A 353 -14.79 13.26 13.33
C LYS A 353 -13.95 12.46 14.33
N PHE A 354 -12.64 12.65 14.30
CA PHE A 354 -11.74 12.02 15.27
C PHE A 354 -12.04 12.45 16.71
N GLU A 355 -12.30 13.75 16.95
CA GLU A 355 -12.74 14.27 18.26
C GLU A 355 -13.94 13.51 18.81
N TYR A 356 -14.96 13.27 17.98
CA TYR A 356 -16.15 12.56 18.41
C TYR A 356 -15.89 11.09 18.69
N VAL A 357 -15.15 10.42 17.81
CA VAL A 357 -14.87 8.97 17.95
C VAL A 357 -13.96 8.67 19.15
N VAL A 358 -13.08 9.60 19.55
CA VAL A 358 -12.30 9.49 20.79
C VAL A 358 -13.17 9.76 22.03
N GLY A 359 -14.18 10.62 21.91
CA GLY A 359 -15.14 10.93 22.97
C GLY A 359 -16.10 9.79 23.29
N GLU A 360 -16.40 8.92 22.32
CA GLU A 360 -17.28 7.75 22.45
C GLU A 360 -16.80 6.77 23.56
N GLN A 361 -17.76 6.06 24.18
CA GLN A 361 -17.53 5.06 25.25
C GLN A 361 -18.02 3.65 24.83
N PHE A 362 -18.19 3.39 23.54
CA PHE A 362 -18.71 2.11 23.04
C PHE A 362 -17.62 1.03 22.98
N ASP A 363 -18.02 -0.25 23.06
CA ASP A 363 -17.12 -1.42 22.98
C ASP A 363 -16.44 -1.51 21.59
N ASP A 364 -15.40 -0.72 21.41
CA ASP A 364 -14.51 -0.82 20.26
C ASP A 364 -13.74 -2.14 20.32
N ASN A 365 -13.56 -2.78 19.16
CA ASN A 365 -12.57 -3.85 19.06
C ASN A 365 -11.16 -3.30 19.36
N TYR A 366 -10.26 -4.17 19.81
CA TYR A 366 -8.89 -3.79 20.17
C TYR A 366 -8.16 -3.02 19.03
N ASP A 367 -8.33 -3.42 17.77
CA ASP A 367 -7.71 -2.76 16.61
C ASP A 367 -8.16 -1.29 16.47
N SER A 368 -9.43 -0.98 16.72
CA SER A 368 -9.98 0.38 16.72
C SER A 368 -9.37 1.20 17.86
N ILE A 369 -9.30 0.64 19.06
CA ILE A 369 -8.70 1.29 20.24
C ILE A 369 -7.22 1.62 20.00
N LEU A 370 -6.47 0.63 19.52
CA LEU A 370 -5.07 0.81 19.16
C LEU A 370 -4.90 1.90 18.09
N SER A 371 -5.76 1.90 17.06
CA SER A 371 -5.72 2.91 16.00
C SER A 371 -6.05 4.32 16.50
N LYS A 372 -6.97 4.47 17.46
CA LYS A 372 -7.23 5.77 18.12
C LYS A 372 -6.00 6.27 18.87
N ALA A 373 -5.29 5.38 19.58
CA ALA A 373 -4.06 5.72 20.27
C ALA A 373 -2.94 6.13 19.29
N MET A 374 -2.76 5.36 18.21
CA MET A 374 -1.82 5.68 17.12
C MET A 374 -2.09 7.07 16.51
N ILE A 375 -3.34 7.36 16.14
CA ILE A 375 -3.71 8.67 15.56
C ILE A 375 -3.48 9.80 16.57
N THR A 376 -3.76 9.58 17.86
CA THR A 376 -3.57 10.58 18.93
C THR A 376 -2.10 11.00 19.05
N VAL A 377 -1.17 10.05 18.99
CA VAL A 377 0.27 10.35 19.01
C VAL A 377 0.71 10.98 17.69
N TRP A 378 0.30 10.40 16.56
CA TRP A 378 0.65 10.88 15.23
C TRP A 378 0.24 12.34 14.98
N LEU A 379 -0.89 12.80 15.52
CA LEU A 379 -1.30 14.20 15.44
C LEU A 379 -0.29 15.20 15.99
N THR A 380 0.56 14.76 16.92
CA THR A 380 1.64 15.58 17.49
C THR A 380 2.85 15.72 16.56
N GLU A 381 2.90 14.93 15.47
CA GLU A 381 4.04 14.83 14.57
C GLU A 381 3.70 15.20 13.12
N THR A 382 2.51 14.79 12.67
CA THR A 382 2.10 14.90 11.27
C THR A 382 1.98 16.34 10.83
N GLU A 383 2.53 16.59 9.64
CA GLU A 383 2.34 17.84 8.95
C GLU A 383 1.29 17.75 7.88
N HIS A 384 0.84 16.58 7.43
CA HIS A 384 -0.08 16.47 6.29
C HIS A 384 -1.41 15.77 6.62
N GLY A 385 -1.46 14.97 7.69
CA GLY A 385 -2.68 14.30 8.12
C GLY A 385 -3.17 13.23 7.14
N GLU A 386 -2.26 12.53 6.48
CA GLU A 386 -2.56 11.54 5.43
C GLU A 386 -2.49 10.08 5.90
N LEU A 387 -3.40 9.23 5.44
CA LEU A 387 -3.48 7.79 5.81
C LEU A 387 -2.17 7.05 5.56
N ASP A 388 -1.50 7.34 4.45
CA ASP A 388 -0.27 6.62 4.04
C ASP A 388 0.91 6.86 5.00
N GLU A 389 0.81 7.83 5.91
CA GLU A 389 1.79 8.02 6.98
C GLU A 389 1.63 6.98 8.11
N LEU A 390 0.50 6.29 8.19
CA LEU A 390 0.15 5.36 9.27
C LEU A 390 0.15 3.91 8.80
N SER A 391 0.71 3.02 9.63
CA SER A 391 0.62 1.57 9.46
C SER A 391 -0.54 0.98 10.28
N LEU A 392 -1.79 1.33 9.94
CA LEU A 392 -2.96 0.88 10.70
C LEU A 392 -3.21 -0.64 10.55
N PRO A 393 -3.68 -1.33 11.61
CA PRO A 393 -4.16 -2.71 11.49
C PRO A 393 -5.40 -2.80 10.59
N SER A 394 -5.77 -4.02 10.19
CA SER A 394 -6.96 -4.27 9.36
C SER A 394 -8.24 -3.71 9.99
N GLY A 395 -8.45 -3.89 11.30
CA GLY A 395 -9.58 -3.28 12.00
C GLY A 395 -9.52 -1.76 12.07
N GLY A 396 -8.30 -1.20 12.03
CA GLY A 396 -8.05 0.25 12.00
C GLY A 396 -8.50 0.93 10.70
N LEU A 397 -8.54 0.22 9.58
CA LEU A 397 -9.05 0.75 8.31
C LEU A 397 -10.56 1.06 8.39
N HIS A 398 -11.33 0.26 9.15
CA HIS A 398 -12.75 0.54 9.40
C HIS A 398 -12.95 1.80 10.24
N LEU A 399 -12.08 2.02 11.23
CA LEU A 399 -12.05 3.28 11.97
C LEU A 399 -11.73 4.45 11.02
N TRP A 400 -10.75 4.29 10.14
CA TRP A 400 -10.35 5.33 9.19
C TRP A 400 -11.51 5.78 8.28
N ASP A 401 -12.30 4.83 7.75
CA ASP A 401 -13.49 5.14 6.94
C ASP A 401 -14.52 6.01 7.70
N ARG A 402 -14.54 5.95 9.03
CA ARG A 402 -15.38 6.82 9.88
C ARG A 402 -14.77 8.19 10.09
N VAL A 403 -13.45 8.30 10.21
CA VAL A 403 -12.77 9.54 10.60
C VAL A 403 -12.15 10.32 9.43
N CYS A 404 -12.21 9.80 8.20
CA CYS A 404 -11.67 10.50 7.03
C CYS A 404 -12.54 11.69 6.56
N CYS A 405 -11.93 12.59 5.78
CA CYS A 405 -12.63 13.74 5.22
C CYS A 405 -13.67 13.33 4.16
N ASN A 406 -14.78 14.06 4.14
CA ASN A 406 -15.86 14.02 3.16
C ASN A 406 -16.32 15.45 2.81
N ASP A 407 -17.33 15.58 1.95
CA ASP A 407 -17.83 16.91 1.51
C ASP A 407 -18.30 17.80 2.68
N GLU A 408 -18.92 17.21 3.70
CA GLU A 408 -19.35 17.96 4.89
C GLU A 408 -18.19 18.45 5.75
N SER A 409 -17.03 17.78 5.69
CA SER A 409 -15.82 18.21 6.41
C SER A 409 -15.31 19.57 5.93
N GLU A 410 -15.68 20.00 4.73
CA GLU A 410 -15.33 21.31 4.15
C GLU A 410 -16.32 22.42 4.52
N ASN A 411 -17.40 22.14 5.24
CA ASN A 411 -18.36 23.17 5.62
C ASN A 411 -17.80 24.06 6.74
N LYS A 412 -17.25 25.23 6.35
CA LYS A 412 -16.67 26.23 7.27
C LYS A 412 -17.60 26.65 8.41
N ARG A 413 -18.93 26.69 8.18
CA ARG A 413 -19.89 27.09 9.22
C ARG A 413 -20.16 25.97 10.23
N ALA A 414 -20.08 24.72 9.80
CA ALA A 414 -20.41 23.56 10.62
C ALA A 414 -19.19 22.91 11.30
N ASN A 415 -18.00 23.06 10.72
CA ASN A 415 -16.78 22.41 11.18
C ASN A 415 -15.89 23.37 12.02
N PRO A 416 -15.80 23.20 13.36
CA PRO A 416 -14.95 24.04 14.21
C PRO A 416 -13.46 23.85 13.93
N TRP A 417 -13.08 22.74 13.29
CA TRP A 417 -11.71 22.41 12.89
C TRP A 417 -11.34 22.92 11.50
N PHE A 418 -12.22 23.65 10.80
CA PHE A 418 -12.03 24.03 9.40
C PHE A 418 -10.66 24.69 9.11
N HIS A 419 -10.20 25.62 9.96
CA HIS A 419 -8.92 26.31 9.79
C HIS A 419 -7.69 25.41 10.07
N LYS A 420 -7.89 24.28 10.75
CA LYS A 420 -6.91 23.25 11.07
C LYS A 420 -7.02 22.01 10.19
N CYS A 421 -8.04 21.94 9.33
CA CYS A 421 -8.30 20.81 8.45
C CYS A 421 -7.13 20.58 7.48
N PHE A 422 -6.60 19.38 7.51
CA PHE A 422 -5.46 18.97 6.69
C PHE A 422 -5.76 19.03 5.20
N TYR A 423 -6.92 18.52 4.78
CA TYR A 423 -7.36 18.56 3.40
C TYR A 423 -7.60 19.99 2.89
N GLN A 424 -8.27 20.83 3.69
CA GLN A 424 -8.50 22.24 3.31
C GLN A 424 -7.16 22.98 3.15
N ARG A 425 -6.18 22.68 4.01
CA ARG A 425 -4.85 23.26 3.88
C ARG A 425 -4.16 22.78 2.61
N ALA A 426 -4.24 21.49 2.25
CA ALA A 426 -3.72 20.99 0.99
C ALA A 426 -4.35 21.74 -0.20
N LYS A 427 -5.68 21.93 -0.21
CA LYS A 427 -6.39 22.74 -1.22
C LYS A 427 -5.93 24.19 -1.26
N ASN A 428 -5.71 24.82 -0.09
CA ASN A 428 -5.22 26.20 -0.04
C ASN A 428 -3.79 26.32 -0.58
N GLN A 429 -2.94 25.32 -0.34
CA GLN A 429 -1.60 25.27 -0.89
C GLN A 429 -1.62 25.14 -2.42
N LEU A 430 -2.59 24.40 -2.99
CA LEU A 430 -2.75 24.32 -4.44
C LEU A 430 -2.93 25.70 -5.09
N MET A 431 -3.66 26.63 -4.46
CA MET A 431 -3.91 27.96 -5.04
C MET A 431 -2.64 28.81 -5.16
N LEU A 432 -1.62 28.53 -4.34
CA LEU A 432 -0.37 29.30 -4.29
C LEU A 432 0.81 28.53 -4.90
N ALA A 433 0.57 27.31 -5.39
CA ALA A 433 1.62 26.44 -5.87
C ALA A 433 2.04 26.80 -7.31
N ASP A 434 3.33 26.75 -7.57
CA ASP A 434 3.89 26.75 -8.91
C ASP A 434 3.68 25.36 -9.55
N LEU A 435 3.99 24.30 -8.78
CA LEU A 435 3.76 22.90 -9.19
C LEU A 435 2.76 22.19 -8.29
N ILE A 436 1.81 21.49 -8.91
CA ILE A 436 0.83 20.65 -8.24
C ILE A 436 1.15 19.19 -8.55
N ILE A 437 1.40 18.37 -7.54
CA ILE A 437 1.71 16.96 -7.68
C ILE A 437 0.52 16.11 -7.22
N THR A 438 0.09 15.19 -8.07
CA THR A 438 -1.02 14.27 -7.78
C THR A 438 -0.87 12.93 -8.52
N ASN A 439 -1.90 12.08 -8.50
CA ASN A 439 -1.96 10.83 -9.24
C ASN A 439 -3.07 10.80 -10.29
N HIS A 440 -2.99 9.87 -11.24
CA HIS A 440 -3.91 9.77 -12.37
C HIS A 440 -5.37 9.58 -11.92
N ALA A 441 -5.62 8.73 -10.93
CA ALA A 441 -6.98 8.46 -10.44
C ALA A 441 -7.62 9.73 -9.85
N TYR A 442 -6.88 10.46 -9.00
CA TYR A 442 -7.36 11.72 -8.45
C TYR A 442 -7.56 12.77 -9.55
N LEU A 443 -6.60 12.94 -10.46
CA LEU A 443 -6.70 13.87 -11.59
C LEU A 443 -7.98 13.59 -12.39
N LEU A 444 -8.16 12.38 -12.91
CA LEU A 444 -9.30 12.02 -13.75
C LEU A 444 -10.65 12.18 -13.01
N SER A 445 -10.72 11.80 -11.73
CA SER A 445 -11.93 11.97 -10.92
C SER A 445 -12.32 13.45 -10.75
N THR A 446 -11.32 14.30 -10.50
CA THR A 446 -11.46 15.75 -10.32
C THR A 446 -11.85 16.44 -11.63
N LEU A 447 -11.29 16.00 -12.75
CA LEU A 447 -11.63 16.49 -14.09
C LEU A 447 -13.09 16.14 -14.45
N LYS A 448 -13.51 14.89 -14.23
CA LYS A 448 -14.90 14.44 -14.44
C LYS A 448 -15.90 15.23 -13.59
N ASN A 449 -15.55 15.49 -12.33
CA ASN A 449 -16.40 16.23 -11.38
C ASN A 449 -16.34 17.75 -11.54
N LYS A 450 -15.58 18.27 -12.52
CA LYS A 450 -15.43 19.71 -12.80
C LYS A 450 -14.95 20.54 -11.59
N ASP A 451 -14.11 19.99 -10.72
CA ASP A 451 -13.51 20.78 -9.62
C ASP A 451 -12.65 21.92 -10.20
N HIS A 452 -12.99 23.15 -9.85
CA HIS A 452 -12.40 24.35 -10.43
C HIS A 452 -10.89 24.49 -10.20
N LEU A 453 -10.34 23.98 -9.09
CA LEU A 453 -8.92 24.21 -8.75
C LEU A 453 -7.99 23.60 -9.81
N ILE A 454 -8.13 22.31 -10.07
CA ILE A 454 -7.30 21.61 -11.07
C ILE A 454 -7.78 21.90 -12.49
N ASN A 455 -9.10 22.06 -12.71
CA ASN A 455 -9.61 22.33 -14.06
C ASN A 455 -9.18 23.69 -14.61
N SER A 456 -8.87 24.66 -13.75
CA SER A 456 -8.33 25.96 -14.17
C SER A 456 -6.93 25.88 -14.78
N VAL A 457 -6.14 24.88 -14.39
CA VAL A 457 -4.76 24.73 -14.85
C VAL A 457 -4.72 24.20 -16.28
N LYS A 458 -3.85 24.78 -17.12
CA LYS A 458 -3.79 24.52 -18.57
C LYS A 458 -2.58 23.71 -19.02
N THR A 459 -1.60 23.49 -18.14
CA THR A 459 -0.32 22.85 -18.46
C THR A 459 -0.12 21.62 -17.59
N PHE A 460 -0.10 20.44 -18.21
CA PHE A 460 -0.04 19.14 -17.51
C PHE A 460 1.19 18.32 -17.90
N VAL A 461 1.71 17.56 -16.94
CA VAL A 461 2.69 16.49 -17.13
C VAL A 461 2.08 15.19 -16.61
N ILE A 462 1.99 14.19 -17.46
CA ILE A 462 1.47 12.87 -17.15
C ILE A 462 2.65 11.89 -17.24
N ASP A 463 3.17 11.52 -16.07
CA ASP A 463 4.23 10.53 -15.94
C ASP A 463 3.65 9.12 -15.88
N GLU A 464 4.33 8.15 -16.51
CA GLU A 464 3.81 6.81 -16.77
C GLU A 464 2.51 6.82 -17.57
N ALA A 465 2.45 7.66 -18.60
CA ALA A 465 1.28 7.85 -19.46
C ALA A 465 0.73 6.55 -20.08
N HIS A 466 1.52 5.49 -20.18
CA HIS A 466 1.07 4.17 -20.63
C HIS A 466 -0.01 3.55 -19.71
N ALA A 467 -0.03 3.92 -18.42
CA ALA A 467 -0.98 3.41 -17.42
C ALA A 467 -2.27 4.25 -17.33
N LEU A 468 -2.34 5.37 -18.06
CA LEU A 468 -3.44 6.32 -17.97
C LEU A 468 -4.77 5.71 -18.43
N GLU A 469 -4.76 4.91 -19.50
CA GLU A 469 -5.98 4.28 -20.03
C GLU A 469 -6.58 3.25 -19.06
N GLU A 470 -5.75 2.36 -18.50
CA GLU A 470 -6.21 1.40 -17.49
C GLU A 470 -6.73 2.12 -16.24
N THR A 471 -6.07 3.21 -15.84
CA THR A 471 -6.53 4.02 -14.70
C THR A 471 -7.85 4.72 -14.99
N ALA A 472 -8.06 5.20 -16.21
CA ALA A 472 -9.32 5.81 -16.64
C ALA A 472 -10.47 4.81 -16.60
N SER A 473 -10.25 3.60 -17.13
CA SER A 473 -11.25 2.52 -17.12
C SER A 473 -11.75 2.22 -15.70
N LYS A 474 -10.83 2.05 -14.74
CA LYS A 474 -11.16 1.82 -13.32
C LYS A 474 -11.80 3.04 -12.63
N THR A 475 -11.34 4.24 -12.95
CA THR A 475 -11.82 5.48 -12.29
C THR A 475 -13.22 5.88 -12.79
N PHE A 476 -13.53 5.62 -14.05
CA PHE A 476 -14.83 5.93 -14.64
C PHE A 476 -15.83 4.78 -14.52
N GLY A 477 -15.36 3.56 -14.33
CA GLY A 477 -16.19 2.38 -14.10
C GLY A 477 -16.83 2.31 -12.71
N THR A 478 -17.71 1.32 -12.57
CA THR A 478 -18.49 1.05 -11.37
C THR A 478 -18.06 -0.30 -10.78
N THR A 479 -17.87 -0.35 -9.45
CA THR A 479 -17.57 -1.60 -8.73
C THR A 479 -18.55 -1.80 -7.58
N PHE A 480 -19.13 -2.99 -7.49
CA PHE A 480 -19.94 -3.43 -6.37
C PHE A 480 -19.20 -4.51 -5.57
N SER A 481 -19.06 -4.31 -4.27
CA SER A 481 -18.47 -5.30 -3.35
C SER A 481 -19.53 -5.79 -2.38
N CYS A 482 -19.82 -7.09 -2.39
CA CYS A 482 -20.78 -7.69 -1.46
C CYS A 482 -20.35 -7.44 -0.01
N LEU A 483 -19.10 -7.75 0.36
CA LEU A 483 -18.59 -7.48 1.71
C LEU A 483 -18.79 -6.02 2.17
N LYS A 484 -18.43 -5.04 1.33
CA LYS A 484 -18.62 -3.61 1.69
C LYS A 484 -20.09 -3.25 1.86
N TYR A 485 -20.97 -3.84 1.05
CA TYR A 485 -22.40 -3.63 1.14
C TYR A 485 -22.94 -4.09 2.50
N TYR A 486 -22.54 -5.28 2.96
CA TYR A 486 -22.90 -5.78 4.29
C TYR A 486 -22.30 -4.94 5.42
N GLN A 487 -21.07 -4.44 5.27
CA GLN A 487 -20.46 -3.54 6.24
C GLN A 487 -21.22 -2.21 6.38
N TYR A 488 -21.79 -1.67 5.30
CA TYR A 488 -22.66 -0.49 5.40
C TYR A 488 -24.03 -0.83 5.98
N LEU A 489 -24.61 -1.97 5.62
CA LEU A 489 -25.90 -2.41 6.17
C LEU A 489 -25.83 -2.79 7.65
N SER A 490 -24.73 -3.38 8.12
CA SER A 490 -24.54 -3.69 9.54
C SER A 490 -24.55 -2.41 10.38
N ARG A 491 -23.97 -1.33 9.85
CA ARG A 491 -24.00 -0.01 10.49
C ARG A 491 -25.39 0.58 10.60
N LEU A 492 -26.34 0.14 9.76
CA LEU A 492 -27.76 0.55 9.83
C LEU A 492 -28.64 -0.38 10.69
N SER A 493 -28.09 -1.42 11.31
CA SER A 493 -28.87 -2.37 12.10
C SER A 493 -29.06 -1.89 13.54
N THR A 494 -30.19 -2.23 14.17
CA THR A 494 -30.45 -1.87 15.58
C THR A 494 -29.93 -2.91 16.58
N THR A 495 -29.51 -4.08 16.11
CA THR A 495 -29.09 -5.21 16.97
C THR A 495 -27.73 -5.02 17.60
N ASP A 496 -26.86 -4.18 17.02
CA ASP A 496 -25.59 -3.80 17.60
C ASP A 496 -25.73 -2.47 18.34
N SER A 497 -25.48 -2.48 19.65
CA SER A 497 -25.56 -1.30 20.53
C SER A 497 -24.56 -0.18 20.17
N ASN A 498 -23.58 -0.49 19.32
CA ASN A 498 -22.48 0.42 18.97
C ASN A 498 -22.69 1.13 17.62
N GLU A 499 -23.73 0.75 16.87
CA GLU A 499 -23.91 1.22 15.51
C GLU A 499 -24.69 2.55 15.39
N ILE A 500 -24.64 3.17 14.21
CA ILE A 500 -25.09 4.55 14.01
C ILE A 500 -26.55 4.77 14.38
N VAL A 501 -27.38 3.76 14.15
CA VAL A 501 -28.81 3.80 14.42
C VAL A 501 -29.09 3.86 15.91
N HIS A 502 -28.36 3.09 16.72
CA HIS A 502 -28.51 3.14 18.17
C HIS A 502 -28.09 4.51 18.73
N ARG A 503 -27.01 5.10 18.16
CA ARG A 503 -26.56 6.45 18.51
C ARG A 503 -27.60 7.51 18.16
N LEU A 504 -28.17 7.46 16.96
CA LEU A 504 -29.24 8.37 16.55
C LEU A 504 -30.52 8.19 17.38
N TYR A 505 -30.93 6.95 17.64
CA TYR A 505 -32.08 6.64 18.49
C TYR A 505 -32.00 7.29 19.88
N LYS A 506 -30.80 7.31 20.49
CA LYS A 506 -30.55 7.96 21.79
C LYS A 506 -30.61 9.49 21.74
N ILE A 507 -30.23 10.10 20.62
CA ILE A 507 -30.14 11.57 20.51
C ILE A 507 -31.50 12.17 20.12
N ASP A 508 -32.30 11.45 19.34
CA ASP A 508 -33.56 11.92 18.76
C ASP A 508 -34.78 11.74 19.69
N GLU A 509 -34.62 11.94 21.00
CA GLU A 509 -35.71 11.74 21.97
C GLU A 509 -36.97 12.57 21.71
N GLY A 510 -36.84 13.70 21.01
CA GLY A 510 -37.95 14.59 20.67
C GLY A 510 -38.72 14.26 19.38
N ILE A 511 -38.35 13.24 18.61
CA ILE A 511 -38.99 12.92 17.32
C ILE A 511 -40.18 11.96 17.52
N SER A 512 -41.38 12.41 17.16
CA SER A 512 -42.60 11.60 17.15
C SER A 512 -42.48 10.39 16.22
N ASN A 513 -43.01 9.22 16.63
CA ASN A 513 -42.98 7.96 15.86
C ASN A 513 -41.58 7.38 15.56
N ARG A 514 -40.51 7.85 16.25
CA ARG A 514 -39.13 7.36 16.06
C ARG A 514 -38.99 5.84 16.21
N GLU A 515 -39.66 5.24 17.20
CA GLU A 515 -39.56 3.81 17.48
C GLU A 515 -40.17 2.98 16.35
N THR A 516 -41.32 3.41 15.83
CA THR A 516 -41.99 2.79 14.69
C THR A 516 -41.12 2.88 13.43
N TRP A 517 -40.47 4.03 13.22
CA TRP A 517 -39.58 4.21 12.07
C TRP A 517 -38.34 3.32 12.15
N TRP A 518 -37.65 3.29 13.28
CA TRP A 518 -36.46 2.46 13.45
C TRP A 518 -36.76 0.95 13.41
N LYS A 519 -37.92 0.52 13.92
CA LYS A 519 -38.40 -0.86 13.74
C LYS A 519 -38.60 -1.20 12.27
N LYS A 520 -39.16 -0.27 11.49
CA LYS A 520 -39.32 -0.42 10.03
C LYS A 520 -37.97 -0.49 9.32
N VAL A 521 -37.02 0.38 9.68
CA VAL A 521 -35.66 0.36 9.12
C VAL A 521 -34.95 -0.95 9.43
N ASP A 522 -34.97 -1.42 10.68
CA ASP A 522 -34.32 -2.68 11.05
C ASP A 522 -34.94 -3.89 10.32
N HIS A 523 -36.27 -3.90 10.16
CA HIS A 523 -36.95 -4.91 9.35
C HIS A 523 -36.48 -4.87 7.89
N LEU A 524 -36.43 -3.69 7.28
CA LEU A 524 -35.95 -3.51 5.91
C LEU A 524 -34.48 -3.90 5.76
N VAL A 525 -33.62 -3.58 6.73
CA VAL A 525 -32.20 -3.99 6.70
C VAL A 525 -32.07 -5.51 6.76
N LYS A 526 -32.90 -6.19 7.58
CA LYS A 526 -32.94 -7.67 7.63
C LYS A 526 -33.45 -8.26 6.32
N GLU A 527 -34.51 -7.70 5.73
CA GLU A 527 -35.04 -8.10 4.42
C GLU A 527 -33.99 -7.91 3.32
N ILE A 528 -33.32 -6.77 3.28
CA ILE A 528 -32.25 -6.46 2.33
C ILE A 528 -31.08 -7.44 2.50
N LYS A 529 -30.66 -7.74 3.73
CA LYS A 529 -29.61 -8.74 3.99
C LYS A 529 -30.02 -10.12 3.49
N TYR A 530 -31.28 -10.52 3.70
CA TYR A 530 -31.81 -11.79 3.23
C TYR A 530 -31.85 -11.86 1.69
N GLU A 531 -32.44 -10.87 1.01
CA GLU A 531 -32.50 -10.83 -0.45
C GLU A 531 -31.10 -10.70 -1.09
N SER A 532 -30.18 -10.03 -0.40
CA SER A 532 -28.77 -9.96 -0.79
C SER A 532 -28.08 -11.31 -0.66
N ASP A 533 -28.28 -12.04 0.45
CA ASP A 533 -27.72 -13.38 0.64
C ASP A 533 -28.17 -14.31 -0.50
N GLU A 534 -29.46 -14.32 -0.80
CA GLU A 534 -30.04 -15.12 -1.88
C GLU A 534 -29.46 -14.72 -3.24
N LEU A 535 -29.41 -13.42 -3.56
CA LEU A 535 -28.83 -12.94 -4.80
C LEU A 535 -27.37 -13.36 -4.95
N PHE A 536 -26.53 -13.12 -3.95
CA PHE A 536 -25.09 -13.38 -4.06
C PHE A 536 -24.75 -14.88 -4.02
N ARG A 537 -25.58 -15.72 -3.39
CA ARG A 537 -25.48 -17.18 -3.55
C ARG A 537 -25.78 -17.59 -4.98
N LEU A 538 -26.89 -17.11 -5.56
CA LEU A 538 -27.24 -17.42 -6.95
C LEU A 538 -26.19 -16.91 -7.95
N LEU A 539 -25.64 -15.71 -7.73
CA LEU A 539 -24.56 -15.17 -8.55
C LEU A 539 -23.30 -16.02 -8.44
N ARG A 540 -22.91 -16.42 -7.23
CA ARG A 540 -21.77 -17.31 -7.00
C ARG A 540 -21.97 -18.65 -7.69
N ASP A 541 -23.13 -19.27 -7.53
CA ASP A 541 -23.44 -20.55 -8.17
C ASP A 541 -23.47 -20.42 -9.70
N PHE A 542 -23.98 -19.31 -10.22
CA PHE A 542 -23.93 -19.01 -11.65
C PHE A 542 -22.50 -18.87 -12.18
N ILE A 543 -21.60 -18.25 -11.41
CA ILE A 543 -20.18 -18.20 -11.73
C ILE A 543 -19.60 -19.62 -11.77
N LEU A 544 -19.79 -20.40 -10.70
CA LEU A 544 -19.17 -21.72 -10.55
C LEU A 544 -19.70 -22.78 -11.52
N THR A 545 -20.98 -22.73 -11.89
CA THR A 545 -21.60 -23.70 -12.82
C THR A 545 -21.20 -23.49 -14.28
N LYS A 546 -20.65 -22.33 -14.62
CA LYS A 546 -20.25 -21.96 -15.98
C LYS A 546 -18.75 -22.09 -16.23
N GLN A 547 -17.99 -22.52 -15.23
CA GLN A 547 -16.54 -22.76 -15.31
C GLN A 547 -16.25 -24.22 -15.66
N ASN A 548 -15.15 -24.47 -16.37
CA ASN A 548 -14.71 -25.83 -16.67
C ASN A 548 -14.15 -26.51 -15.41
N GLU A 549 -14.07 -27.85 -15.38
CA GLU A 549 -13.51 -28.57 -14.22
C GLU A 549 -12.05 -28.20 -13.92
N LEU A 550 -11.28 -27.87 -14.95
CA LEU A 550 -9.88 -27.41 -14.85
C LEU A 550 -9.74 -26.04 -14.18
N ASP A 551 -10.76 -25.17 -14.28
CA ASP A 551 -10.72 -23.82 -13.71
C ASP A 551 -11.00 -23.82 -12.20
N LYS A 552 -11.58 -24.89 -11.63
CA LYS A 552 -11.97 -24.96 -10.22
C LYS A 552 -10.81 -24.86 -9.22
N GLU A 553 -9.57 -25.05 -9.67
CA GLU A 553 -8.37 -24.88 -8.84
C GLU A 553 -7.96 -23.42 -8.64
N ASN A 554 -8.41 -22.50 -9.52
CA ASN A 554 -8.13 -21.07 -9.40
C ASN A 554 -8.78 -20.48 -8.15
N ILE A 555 -8.00 -19.72 -7.37
CA ILE A 555 -8.47 -19.08 -6.13
C ILE A 555 -9.63 -18.12 -6.43
N ARG A 556 -9.57 -17.38 -7.54
CA ARG A 556 -10.63 -16.47 -8.00
C ARG A 556 -11.18 -16.90 -9.35
N GLN A 557 -12.51 -16.97 -9.42
CA GLN A 557 -13.29 -17.30 -10.60
C GLN A 557 -13.93 -16.03 -11.16
N SER A 558 -13.98 -15.88 -12.49
CA SER A 558 -14.57 -14.70 -13.13
C SER A 558 -15.47 -15.07 -14.30
N ILE A 559 -16.60 -14.35 -14.47
CA ILE A 559 -17.48 -14.53 -15.63
C ILE A 559 -17.90 -13.18 -16.21
N THR A 560 -17.80 -13.05 -17.54
CA THR A 560 -18.30 -11.88 -18.26
C THR A 560 -19.79 -12.01 -18.54
N LEU A 561 -20.54 -10.94 -18.24
CA LEU A 561 -21.96 -10.83 -18.56
C LEU A 561 -22.11 -10.52 -20.04
N SER A 562 -22.76 -11.42 -20.77
CA SER A 562 -23.04 -11.27 -22.20
C SER A 562 -24.44 -11.77 -22.51
N LYS A 563 -25.05 -11.26 -23.60
CA LYS A 563 -26.38 -11.66 -24.05
C LYS A 563 -26.58 -13.19 -24.09
N LYS A 564 -25.52 -13.93 -24.47
CA LYS A 564 -25.51 -15.41 -24.51
C LYS A 564 -25.68 -16.05 -23.12
N ASN A 565 -24.98 -15.54 -22.11
CA ASN A 565 -25.01 -16.09 -20.76
C ASN A 565 -26.25 -15.63 -19.99
N THR A 566 -26.71 -14.40 -20.25
CA THR A 566 -27.84 -13.76 -19.55
C THR A 566 -29.22 -14.12 -20.12
N SER A 567 -29.29 -14.92 -21.19
CA SER A 567 -30.58 -15.39 -21.75
C SER A 567 -31.13 -16.65 -21.07
N SER A 568 -30.38 -17.24 -20.13
CA SER A 568 -30.78 -18.46 -19.44
C SER A 568 -31.93 -18.26 -18.44
N GLN A 569 -32.73 -19.30 -18.20
CA GLN A 569 -33.79 -19.24 -17.19
C GLN A 569 -33.23 -18.96 -15.78
N ASN A 570 -32.06 -19.50 -15.45
CA ASN A 570 -31.36 -19.22 -14.19
C ASN A 570 -31.02 -17.72 -14.03
N TRP A 571 -30.66 -17.05 -15.13
CA TRP A 571 -30.40 -15.61 -15.09
C TRP A 571 -31.67 -14.79 -14.83
N LYS A 572 -32.83 -15.21 -15.35
CA LYS A 572 -34.10 -14.54 -15.02
C LYS A 572 -34.41 -14.60 -13.53
N VAL A 573 -34.14 -15.73 -12.87
CA VAL A 573 -34.29 -15.86 -11.41
C VAL A 573 -33.35 -14.89 -10.68
N ILE A 574 -32.10 -14.77 -11.12
CA ILE A 574 -31.14 -13.78 -10.60
C ILE A 574 -31.68 -12.35 -10.77
N GLN A 575 -32.24 -12.01 -11.92
CA GLN A 575 -32.82 -10.69 -12.18
C GLN A 575 -34.06 -10.42 -11.32
N GLU A 576 -34.90 -11.42 -11.08
CA GLU A 576 -36.03 -11.31 -10.15
C GLU A 576 -35.56 -11.06 -8.70
N CYS A 577 -34.57 -11.81 -8.22
CA CYS A 577 -33.95 -11.58 -6.90
C CYS A 577 -33.33 -10.18 -6.81
N ALA A 578 -32.59 -9.76 -7.84
CA ALA A 578 -31.99 -8.43 -7.90
C ALA A 578 -33.06 -7.32 -7.89
N ASN A 579 -34.19 -7.51 -8.59
CA ASN A 579 -35.30 -6.57 -8.57
C ASN A 579 -35.94 -6.46 -7.17
N ARG A 580 -36.14 -7.58 -6.46
CA ARG A 580 -36.63 -7.55 -5.07
C ARG A 580 -35.66 -6.81 -4.16
N LEU A 581 -34.36 -7.09 -4.26
CA LEU A 581 -33.33 -6.37 -3.50
C LEU A 581 -33.32 -4.87 -3.79
N ILE A 582 -33.41 -4.48 -5.07
CA ILE A 582 -33.48 -3.07 -5.49
C ILE A 582 -34.75 -2.40 -4.93
N HIS A 583 -35.88 -3.09 -4.96
CA HIS A 583 -37.14 -2.58 -4.42
C HIS A 583 -37.06 -2.38 -2.89
N ALA A 584 -36.52 -3.34 -2.16
CA ALA A 584 -36.29 -3.24 -0.71
C ALA A 584 -35.35 -2.07 -0.38
N ASN A 585 -34.27 -1.90 -1.15
CA ASN A 585 -33.37 -0.74 -1.04
C ASN A 585 -34.10 0.59 -1.28
N ASN A 586 -34.89 0.70 -2.34
CA ASN A 586 -35.64 1.94 -2.63
C ASN A 586 -36.62 2.29 -1.51
N THR A 587 -37.26 1.27 -0.92
CA THR A 587 -38.15 1.45 0.24
C THR A 587 -37.37 1.93 1.47
N LEU A 588 -36.22 1.33 1.76
CA LEU A 588 -35.30 1.81 2.81
C LEU A 588 -34.90 3.26 2.55
N PHE A 589 -34.49 3.57 1.32
CA PHE A 589 -33.98 4.90 0.99
C PHE A 589 -35.04 5.99 1.08
N THR A 590 -36.26 5.69 0.66
CA THR A 590 -37.40 6.58 0.86
C THR A 590 -37.63 6.86 2.35
N GLY A 591 -37.51 5.83 3.20
CA GLY A 591 -37.60 5.98 4.65
C GLY A 591 -36.47 6.84 5.23
N CYS A 592 -35.24 6.65 4.77
CA CYS A 592 -34.07 7.44 5.19
C CYS A 592 -34.17 8.91 4.77
N GLU A 593 -34.61 9.22 3.56
CA GLU A 593 -34.82 10.60 3.10
C GLU A 593 -35.86 11.33 3.95
N GLN A 594 -37.01 10.69 4.22
CA GLN A 594 -38.04 11.26 5.10
C GLN A 594 -37.50 11.58 6.51
N TYR A 595 -36.62 10.73 7.03
CA TYR A 595 -35.96 10.97 8.32
C TYR A 595 -34.94 12.11 8.26
N LEU A 596 -34.15 12.19 7.19
CA LEU A 596 -33.21 13.29 6.98
C LEU A 596 -33.92 14.65 6.86
N GLU A 597 -35.05 14.70 6.15
CA GLU A 597 -35.88 15.91 6.05
C GLU A 597 -36.40 16.38 7.42
N LEU A 598 -36.81 15.46 8.29
CA LEU A 598 -37.27 15.76 9.64
C LEU A 598 -36.15 16.33 10.53
N ILE A 599 -34.93 15.83 10.36
CA ILE A 599 -33.79 16.23 11.20
C ILE A 599 -33.11 17.50 10.71
N ASP A 600 -33.03 17.73 9.40
CA ASP A 600 -32.45 18.96 8.85
C ASP A 600 -33.23 20.22 9.31
N ALA A 601 -34.47 20.06 9.77
CA ALA A 601 -35.27 21.11 10.42
C ALA A 601 -34.88 21.41 11.89
N THR A 602 -33.98 20.62 12.51
CA THR A 602 -33.62 20.73 13.93
C THR A 602 -32.21 21.30 14.14
N ASN A 603 -32.08 22.30 15.03
CA ASN A 603 -30.78 22.83 15.45
C ASN A 603 -30.09 21.89 16.46
N GLY A 604 -29.51 20.80 15.96
CA GLY A 604 -28.77 19.83 16.76
C GLY A 604 -27.41 20.33 17.28
N SER A 605 -26.85 19.64 18.27
CA SER A 605 -25.46 19.85 18.72
C SER A 605 -24.45 19.52 17.61
N ALA A 606 -23.19 19.94 17.75
CA ALA A 606 -22.15 19.62 16.77
C ALA A 606 -21.88 18.11 16.66
N TYR A 607 -22.04 17.37 17.76
CA TYR A 607 -21.96 15.91 17.80
C TYR A 607 -23.14 15.28 17.04
N HIS A 608 -24.37 15.78 17.26
CA HIS A 608 -25.55 15.32 16.52
C HIS A 608 -25.37 15.48 15.00
N ARG A 609 -24.93 16.66 14.56
CA ARG A 609 -24.61 16.92 13.13
C ARG A 609 -23.59 15.96 12.55
N SER A 610 -22.60 15.53 13.35
CA SER A 610 -21.60 14.58 12.86
C SER A 610 -22.13 13.16 12.69
N ILE A 611 -23.04 12.73 13.57
CA ILE A 611 -23.66 11.41 13.43
C ILE A 611 -24.61 11.44 12.22
N ILE A 612 -25.35 12.52 12.02
CA ILE A 612 -26.16 12.73 10.81
C ILE A 612 -25.27 12.69 9.56
N SER A 613 -24.11 13.37 9.58
CA SER A 613 -23.11 13.32 8.50
C SER A 613 -22.69 11.89 8.16
N GLU A 614 -22.36 11.11 9.20
CA GLU A 614 -21.96 9.72 9.08
C GLU A 614 -23.11 8.88 8.49
N PHE A 615 -24.36 9.17 8.87
CA PHE A 615 -25.56 8.51 8.35
C PHE A 615 -25.83 8.87 6.90
N LYS A 616 -25.80 10.16 6.53
CA LYS A 616 -25.89 10.65 5.15
C LYS A 616 -24.82 10.00 4.27
N MET A 617 -23.59 9.87 4.78
CA MET A 617 -22.50 9.20 4.07
C MET A 617 -22.81 7.72 3.82
N ILE A 618 -23.20 6.96 4.84
CA ILE A 618 -23.55 5.53 4.68
C ILE A 618 -24.70 5.38 3.69
N PHE A 619 -25.71 6.24 3.82
CA PHE A 619 -26.88 6.28 2.94
C PHE A 619 -26.49 6.52 1.48
N GLU A 620 -25.68 7.54 1.18
CA GLU A 620 -25.20 7.82 -0.18
C GLU A 620 -24.30 6.71 -0.72
N GLN A 621 -23.48 6.06 0.12
CA GLN A 621 -22.72 4.89 -0.31
C GLN A 621 -23.64 3.72 -0.69
N LEU A 622 -24.65 3.40 0.13
CA LEU A 622 -25.63 2.34 -0.18
C LEU A 622 -26.43 2.66 -1.45
N ARG A 623 -26.86 3.91 -1.62
CA ARG A 623 -27.54 4.40 -2.83
C ARG A 623 -26.66 4.22 -4.07
N GLY A 624 -25.40 4.65 -4.01
CA GLY A 624 -24.41 4.45 -5.07
C GLY A 624 -24.20 2.98 -5.41
N MET A 625 -24.08 2.11 -4.39
CA MET A 625 -23.96 0.67 -4.57
C MET A 625 -25.22 0.07 -5.22
N LYS A 626 -26.42 0.46 -4.80
CA LYS A 626 -27.67 0.02 -5.46
C LYS A 626 -27.74 0.47 -6.91
N ASN A 627 -27.29 1.68 -7.22
CA ASN A 627 -27.24 2.20 -8.59
C ASN A 627 -26.27 1.38 -9.44
N GLY A 628 -25.08 1.10 -8.93
CA GLY A 628 -24.12 0.26 -9.61
C GLY A 628 -24.58 -1.18 -9.81
N LEU A 629 -25.27 -1.77 -8.82
CA LEU A 629 -25.88 -3.08 -8.97
C LEU A 629 -26.92 -3.10 -10.10
N TYR A 630 -27.73 -2.05 -10.20
CA TYR A 630 -28.72 -1.91 -11.27
C TYR A 630 -28.05 -1.78 -12.64
N GLU A 631 -27.06 -0.89 -12.75
CA GLU A 631 -26.28 -0.69 -13.97
C GLU A 631 -25.70 -2.02 -14.47
N ILE A 632 -25.03 -2.76 -13.57
CA ILE A 632 -24.34 -4.00 -13.93
C ILE A 632 -25.31 -5.12 -14.36
N LEU A 633 -26.44 -5.28 -13.67
CA LEU A 633 -27.35 -6.42 -13.87
C LEU A 633 -28.46 -6.16 -14.90
N PHE A 634 -28.80 -4.90 -15.19
CA PHE A 634 -29.93 -4.53 -16.04
C PHE A 634 -29.55 -3.63 -17.22
N ASP A 635 -28.59 -2.71 -17.08
CA ASP A 635 -28.24 -1.74 -18.13
C ASP A 635 -27.14 -2.28 -19.05
N GLN A 636 -27.52 -3.10 -20.03
CA GLN A 636 -26.58 -3.69 -20.98
C GLN A 636 -26.23 -2.71 -22.11
N ASN A 637 -25.26 -1.83 -21.86
CA ASN A 637 -24.66 -0.96 -22.88
C ASN A 637 -23.49 -1.67 -23.59
N GLU A 638 -23.48 -1.68 -24.93
CA GLU A 638 -22.42 -2.33 -25.71
C GLU A 638 -21.05 -1.63 -25.61
N GLN A 639 -21.00 -0.40 -25.10
CA GLN A 639 -19.75 0.32 -24.82
C GLN A 639 -19.09 -0.10 -23.50
N TYR A 640 -19.82 -0.82 -22.65
CA TYR A 640 -19.36 -1.27 -21.34
C TYR A 640 -19.22 -2.79 -21.32
N ILE A 641 -18.25 -3.27 -20.56
CA ILE A 641 -18.14 -4.67 -20.19
C ILE A 641 -18.47 -4.83 -18.71
N CYS A 642 -19.41 -5.74 -18.44
CA CYS A 642 -19.77 -6.12 -17.09
C CYS A 642 -19.25 -7.52 -16.79
N TRP A 643 -18.64 -7.73 -15.63
CA TRP A 643 -18.23 -9.06 -15.19
C TRP A 643 -18.32 -9.21 -13.68
N MET A 644 -18.24 -10.46 -13.22
CA MET A 644 -18.38 -10.81 -11.82
C MET A 644 -17.23 -11.72 -11.42
N GLU A 645 -16.73 -11.56 -10.19
CA GLU A 645 -15.64 -12.36 -9.62
C GLU A 645 -16.03 -12.89 -8.24
N THR A 646 -15.58 -14.11 -7.89
CA THR A 646 -15.79 -14.71 -6.57
C THR A 646 -14.65 -15.66 -6.21
N GLU A 647 -14.42 -15.95 -4.93
CA GLU A 647 -13.44 -16.94 -4.52
C GLU A 647 -14.02 -18.37 -4.58
N ALA A 648 -13.30 -19.31 -5.20
CA ALA A 648 -13.77 -20.68 -5.40
C ALA A 648 -14.07 -21.40 -4.07
N LYS A 649 -13.17 -21.24 -3.09
CA LYS A 649 -13.29 -21.82 -1.73
C LYS A 649 -13.74 -20.80 -0.68
N GLY A 650 -14.03 -19.55 -1.08
CA GLY A 650 -14.44 -18.47 -0.18
C GLY A 650 -15.95 -18.36 -0.01
N SER A 651 -16.36 -17.53 0.94
CA SER A 651 -17.76 -17.15 1.15
C SER A 651 -18.30 -16.33 -0.03
N PHE A 652 -19.61 -16.39 -0.30
CA PHE A 652 -20.26 -15.55 -1.30
C PHE A 652 -20.11 -14.04 -1.03
N HIS A 653 -19.80 -13.63 0.21
CA HIS A 653 -19.47 -12.23 0.52
C HIS A 653 -18.22 -11.70 -0.20
N THR A 654 -17.36 -12.59 -0.71
CA THR A 654 -16.19 -12.23 -1.53
C THR A 654 -16.57 -11.86 -2.96
N THR A 655 -17.84 -11.99 -3.35
CA THR A 655 -18.30 -11.71 -4.70
C THR A 655 -18.23 -10.21 -5.01
N MET A 656 -17.64 -9.88 -6.15
CA MET A 656 -17.44 -8.55 -6.68
C MET A 656 -18.06 -8.45 -8.07
N LEU A 657 -18.67 -7.31 -8.37
CA LEU A 657 -19.23 -7.01 -9.69
C LEU A 657 -18.59 -5.76 -10.25
N TYR A 658 -18.38 -5.72 -11.56
CA TYR A 658 -17.69 -4.63 -12.24
C TYR A 658 -18.44 -4.23 -13.50
N SER A 659 -18.43 -2.93 -13.80
CA SER A 659 -18.83 -2.33 -15.08
C SER A 659 -17.74 -1.34 -15.47
N GLU A 660 -17.08 -1.56 -16.60
CA GLU A 660 -16.05 -0.66 -17.11
C GLU A 660 -16.27 -0.38 -18.60
N LYS A 661 -16.00 0.85 -19.02
CA LYS A 661 -16.07 1.21 -20.43
C LYS A 661 -14.90 0.58 -21.18
N VAL A 662 -15.20 -0.05 -22.31
CA VAL A 662 -14.23 -0.83 -23.12
C VAL A 662 -13.18 0.07 -23.76
N ASP A 663 -13.59 1.25 -24.21
CA ASP A 663 -12.72 2.28 -24.79
C ASP A 663 -12.96 3.61 -24.10
N ASN A 664 -11.88 4.20 -23.57
CA ASN A 664 -11.90 5.45 -22.79
C ASN A 664 -11.27 6.62 -23.55
N ALA A 665 -10.86 6.43 -24.81
CA ALA A 665 -10.20 7.45 -25.62
C ALA A 665 -11.00 8.76 -25.69
N ASP A 666 -12.33 8.67 -25.87
CA ASP A 666 -13.24 9.82 -25.91
C ASP A 666 -13.35 10.55 -24.56
N LEU A 667 -13.43 9.81 -23.44
CA LEU A 667 -13.50 10.40 -22.10
C LEU A 667 -12.17 11.06 -21.71
N ILE A 668 -11.04 10.43 -22.04
CA ILE A 668 -9.71 11.01 -21.81
C ILE A 668 -9.56 12.27 -22.66
N LYS A 669 -9.93 12.21 -23.93
CA LYS A 669 -9.93 13.38 -24.82
C LYS A 669 -10.77 14.52 -24.23
N GLN A 670 -12.02 14.24 -23.88
CA GLN A 670 -12.96 15.22 -23.34
C GLN A 670 -12.47 15.87 -22.04
N PHE A 671 -11.98 15.09 -21.07
CA PHE A 671 -11.69 15.61 -19.73
C PHE A 671 -10.24 16.09 -19.56
N LEU A 672 -9.28 15.40 -20.19
CA LEU A 672 -7.86 15.65 -20.02
C LEU A 672 -7.28 16.49 -21.15
N ILE A 673 -7.63 16.22 -22.41
CA ILE A 673 -6.96 16.83 -23.57
C ILE A 673 -7.64 18.13 -23.98
N GLU A 674 -8.96 18.11 -24.14
CA GLU A 674 -9.74 19.26 -24.60
C GLU A 674 -9.66 20.41 -23.58
N GLY A 675 -9.40 21.62 -24.09
CA GLY A 675 -9.30 22.82 -23.26
C GLY A 675 -8.00 22.98 -22.47
N ARG A 676 -6.96 22.17 -22.74
CA ARG A 676 -5.58 22.38 -22.25
C ARG A 676 -4.74 23.12 -23.27
N GLU A 677 -3.75 23.87 -22.78
CA GLU A 677 -2.78 24.56 -23.63
C GLU A 677 -1.59 23.64 -23.94
N SER A 678 -1.02 22.98 -22.94
CA SER A 678 0.16 22.13 -23.14
C SER A 678 0.06 20.85 -22.32
N ILE A 679 0.42 19.72 -22.91
CA ILE A 679 0.41 18.42 -22.23
C ILE A 679 1.68 17.65 -22.57
N VAL A 680 2.45 17.28 -21.55
CA VAL A 680 3.57 16.34 -21.67
C VAL A 680 3.06 14.97 -21.23
N LEU A 681 3.06 14.00 -22.12
CA LEU A 681 2.81 12.60 -21.82
C LEU A 681 4.14 11.87 -21.93
N THR A 682 4.62 11.33 -20.82
CA THR A 682 5.94 10.71 -20.77
C THR A 682 5.94 9.38 -20.03
N SER A 683 6.77 8.46 -20.48
CA SER A 683 6.94 7.12 -19.91
C SER A 683 8.27 6.54 -20.40
N ALA A 684 8.77 5.51 -19.70
CA ALA A 684 9.96 4.78 -20.15
C ALA A 684 9.70 4.02 -21.47
N THR A 685 8.44 3.71 -21.74
CA THR A 685 7.96 3.04 -22.95
C THR A 685 6.61 3.58 -23.40
N MET A 686 6.53 4.00 -24.66
CA MET A 686 5.30 4.48 -25.29
C MET A 686 5.18 4.11 -26.78
N SER A 687 6.29 3.69 -27.40
CA SER A 687 6.40 3.39 -28.82
C SER A 687 6.79 1.93 -29.07
N ILE A 688 6.40 1.44 -30.24
CA ILE A 688 6.76 0.12 -30.78
C ILE A 688 7.22 0.35 -32.20
N ASP A 689 8.40 -0.14 -32.57
CA ASP A 689 9.06 0.21 -33.83
C ASP A 689 9.02 1.73 -34.09
N GLU A 690 9.38 2.50 -33.06
CA GLU A 690 9.42 3.97 -33.07
C GLU A 690 8.07 4.67 -33.33
N SER A 691 6.95 3.92 -33.32
CA SER A 691 5.61 4.43 -33.56
C SER A 691 4.81 4.62 -32.27
N PHE A 692 4.26 5.82 -32.06
CA PHE A 692 3.33 6.14 -30.96
C PHE A 692 1.86 5.86 -31.32
N ALA A 693 1.58 5.12 -32.41
CA ALA A 693 0.21 4.91 -32.89
C ALA A 693 -0.71 4.28 -31.83
N PHE A 694 -0.22 3.26 -31.12
CA PHE A 694 -0.99 2.56 -30.09
C PHE A 694 -1.42 3.49 -28.95
N ILE A 695 -0.50 4.29 -28.41
CA ILE A 695 -0.81 5.18 -27.29
C ILE A 695 -1.67 6.37 -27.72
N LYS A 696 -1.48 6.91 -28.94
CA LYS A 696 -2.34 7.95 -29.49
C LYS A 696 -3.78 7.49 -29.61
N SER A 697 -3.98 6.29 -30.18
CA SER A 697 -5.31 5.68 -30.30
C SER A 697 -5.95 5.47 -28.92
N SER A 698 -5.20 4.86 -27.99
CA SER A 698 -5.69 4.55 -26.64
C SER A 698 -6.08 5.78 -25.81
N LEU A 699 -5.45 6.94 -26.07
CA LEU A 699 -5.70 8.18 -25.33
C LEU A 699 -6.59 9.18 -26.09
N GLY A 700 -7.05 8.86 -27.30
CA GLY A 700 -7.90 9.73 -28.10
C GLY A 700 -7.19 10.98 -28.65
N ILE A 701 -5.89 10.87 -28.96
CA ILE A 701 -5.08 11.99 -29.46
C ILE A 701 -5.17 12.06 -31.00
N GLU A 702 -5.91 13.05 -31.51
CA GLU A 702 -6.10 13.33 -32.94
C GLU A 702 -5.39 14.66 -33.33
N LYS A 703 -4.63 14.71 -34.44
CA LYS A 703 -3.68 15.80 -34.78
C LYS A 703 -4.35 17.10 -35.27
N ASN A 704 -3.85 18.29 -34.88
CA ASN A 704 -2.83 19.04 -35.66
C ASN A 704 -1.52 19.44 -34.92
N ASN A 705 -1.43 19.46 -33.58
CA ASN A 705 -0.25 19.97 -32.81
C ASN A 705 0.34 18.94 -31.82
N VAL A 706 0.78 17.77 -32.32
CA VAL A 706 1.38 16.72 -31.49
C VAL A 706 2.83 16.46 -31.91
N ILE A 707 3.75 16.63 -30.95
CA ILE A 707 5.19 16.34 -31.10
C ILE A 707 5.45 14.92 -30.58
N GLU A 708 6.17 14.11 -31.35
CA GLU A 708 6.52 12.73 -31.00
C GLU A 708 8.05 12.63 -30.92
N LYS A 709 8.59 12.25 -29.75
CA LYS A 709 10.04 12.22 -29.49
C LYS A 709 10.42 10.98 -28.68
N ILE A 710 11.51 10.34 -29.11
CA ILE A 710 12.13 9.22 -28.40
C ILE A 710 13.52 9.66 -27.97
N TYR A 711 13.80 9.53 -26.69
CA TYR A 711 15.10 9.81 -26.07
C TYR A 711 15.70 8.47 -25.68
N PRO A 712 16.56 7.89 -26.53
CA PRO A 712 17.18 6.61 -26.26
C PRO A 712 18.09 6.71 -25.04
N VAL A 713 18.32 5.57 -24.41
CA VAL A 713 19.31 5.51 -23.33
C VAL A 713 20.72 5.50 -23.94
N PRO A 714 21.71 6.19 -23.36
CA PRO A 714 23.09 6.19 -23.87
C PRO A 714 23.65 4.78 -24.11
N ASN A 715 24.51 4.62 -25.12
CA ASN A 715 25.05 3.30 -25.55
C ASN A 715 25.92 2.60 -24.48
N ASP A 716 26.52 3.37 -23.59
CA ASP A 716 27.31 2.94 -22.43
C ASP A 716 26.45 2.57 -21.22
N PHE A 717 25.18 2.98 -21.20
CA PHE A 717 24.24 2.50 -20.21
C PHE A 717 24.06 0.99 -20.34
N ALA A 718 23.86 0.31 -19.20
CA ALA A 718 23.74 -1.14 -19.13
C ALA A 718 24.99 -1.95 -19.51
N GLN A 719 26.21 -1.38 -19.56
CA GLN A 719 27.42 -2.15 -19.88
C GLN A 719 27.60 -3.39 -18.98
N GLY A 720 27.19 -3.31 -17.71
CA GLY A 720 27.24 -4.41 -16.75
C GLY A 720 26.13 -5.47 -16.89
N MET A 721 25.15 -5.30 -17.79
CA MET A 721 24.09 -6.30 -17.98
C MET A 721 24.46 -7.36 -19.00
N LYS A 722 24.23 -8.61 -18.62
CA LYS A 722 24.23 -9.77 -19.52
C LYS A 722 22.83 -10.34 -19.61
N VAL A 723 22.41 -10.67 -20.83
CA VAL A 723 21.10 -11.30 -21.08
C VAL A 723 21.31 -12.72 -21.59
N TYR A 724 20.71 -13.67 -20.90
CA TYR A 724 20.81 -15.09 -21.15
C TYR A 724 19.45 -15.64 -21.54
N ILE A 725 19.39 -16.32 -22.68
CA ILE A 725 18.16 -16.94 -23.19
C ILE A 725 18.47 -18.41 -23.46
N PRO A 726 18.06 -19.32 -22.56
CA PRO A 726 18.20 -20.76 -22.79
C PRO A 726 17.45 -21.19 -24.06
N ASN A 727 18.04 -22.07 -24.87
CA ASN A 727 17.41 -22.62 -26.07
C ASN A 727 17.01 -24.10 -25.94
N ASP A 728 17.28 -24.71 -24.79
CA ASP A 728 17.09 -26.12 -24.45
C ASP A 728 15.88 -26.38 -23.54
N LEU A 729 15.10 -25.35 -23.20
CA LEU A 729 13.91 -25.47 -22.37
C LEU A 729 12.69 -25.82 -23.21
N MET A 730 11.87 -26.79 -22.77
CA MET A 730 10.62 -27.10 -23.44
C MET A 730 9.55 -26.05 -23.14
N GLY A 731 8.71 -25.72 -24.12
CA GLY A 731 7.63 -24.76 -23.95
C GLY A 731 6.42 -25.33 -23.20
N ILE A 732 5.61 -24.48 -22.56
CA ILE A 732 4.40 -24.93 -21.81
C ILE A 732 3.33 -25.64 -22.67
N LYS A 733 3.42 -25.54 -24.01
CA LYS A 733 2.54 -26.27 -24.92
C LYS A 733 3.08 -27.66 -25.29
N GLU A 734 4.33 -27.93 -24.97
CA GLU A 734 5.05 -29.15 -25.35
C GLU A 734 5.06 -30.18 -24.22
N ILE A 735 4.99 -29.72 -22.97
CA ILE A 735 4.97 -30.55 -21.76
C ILE A 735 3.79 -30.18 -20.85
N SER A 736 3.50 -31.03 -19.86
CA SER A 736 2.46 -30.73 -18.87
C SER A 736 2.83 -29.50 -18.04
N GLN A 737 1.84 -28.85 -17.42
CA GLN A 737 2.10 -27.68 -16.57
C GLN A 737 2.98 -28.05 -15.36
N GLU A 738 2.78 -29.24 -14.80
CA GLU A 738 3.58 -29.78 -13.69
C GLU A 738 5.03 -30.01 -14.12
N ASP A 739 5.25 -30.65 -15.28
CA ASP A 739 6.59 -30.83 -15.84
C ASP A 739 7.26 -29.47 -16.15
N TYR A 740 6.48 -28.49 -16.62
CA TYR A 740 7.00 -27.14 -16.90
C TYR A 740 7.39 -26.41 -15.61
N ALA A 741 6.60 -26.55 -14.53
CA ALA A 741 6.93 -26.01 -13.22
C ALA A 741 8.18 -26.68 -12.65
N LEU A 742 8.30 -28.01 -12.78
CA LEU A 742 9.48 -28.77 -12.38
C LEU A 742 10.73 -28.32 -13.17
N GLN A 743 10.64 -28.23 -14.50
CA GLN A 743 11.73 -27.71 -15.35
C GLN A 743 12.14 -26.28 -14.93
N THR A 744 11.15 -25.42 -14.65
CA THR A 744 11.38 -24.03 -14.21
C THR A 744 12.09 -24.00 -12.86
N SER A 745 11.63 -24.77 -11.87
CA SER A 745 12.25 -24.84 -10.53
C SER A 745 13.70 -25.34 -10.60
N ASN A 746 13.96 -26.40 -11.38
CA ASN A 746 15.31 -26.93 -11.63
C ASN A 746 16.22 -25.88 -12.27
N THR A 747 15.69 -25.13 -13.24
CA THR A 747 16.43 -24.06 -13.93
C THR A 747 16.75 -22.90 -12.99
N ILE A 748 15.78 -22.45 -12.19
CA ILE A 748 15.98 -21.40 -11.17
C ILE A 748 17.04 -21.84 -10.17
N ARG A 749 16.99 -23.09 -9.67
CA ARG A 749 17.99 -23.63 -8.75
C ARG A 749 19.40 -23.58 -9.35
N LYS A 750 19.56 -24.03 -10.60
CA LYS A 750 20.86 -23.96 -11.31
C LYS A 750 21.37 -22.52 -11.42
N ILE A 751 20.51 -21.57 -11.77
CA ILE A 751 20.87 -20.14 -11.89
C ILE A 751 21.28 -19.56 -10.53
N VAL A 752 20.43 -19.71 -9.51
CA VAL A 752 20.65 -19.06 -8.21
C VAL A 752 21.91 -19.59 -7.51
N ASN A 753 22.20 -20.90 -7.63
CA ASN A 753 23.40 -21.49 -7.05
C ASN A 753 24.71 -20.96 -7.67
N GLN A 754 24.67 -20.48 -8.91
CA GLN A 754 25.83 -19.86 -9.58
C GLN A 754 25.89 -18.35 -9.35
N VAL A 755 24.78 -17.63 -9.52
CA VAL A 755 24.76 -16.16 -9.39
C VAL A 755 24.99 -15.70 -7.94
N LYS A 756 24.55 -16.48 -6.94
CA LYS A 756 24.80 -16.24 -5.50
C LYS A 756 24.41 -14.83 -5.01
N GLY A 757 23.31 -14.30 -5.53
CA GLY A 757 22.80 -12.97 -5.19
C GLY A 757 21.27 -12.89 -5.11
N ARG A 758 20.76 -11.68 -4.86
CA ARG A 758 19.34 -11.38 -4.79
C ARG A 758 18.69 -11.59 -6.16
N THR A 759 17.77 -12.54 -6.21
CA THR A 759 17.13 -12.97 -7.46
C THR A 759 15.64 -12.67 -7.43
N LEU A 760 15.16 -11.85 -8.37
CA LEU A 760 13.72 -11.63 -8.58
C LEU A 760 13.24 -12.53 -9.72
N VAL A 761 12.23 -13.36 -9.45
CA VAL A 761 11.61 -14.24 -10.45
C VAL A 761 10.20 -13.76 -10.73
N LEU A 762 9.94 -13.41 -11.99
CA LEU A 762 8.67 -12.86 -12.45
C LEU A 762 7.85 -13.90 -13.21
N PHE A 763 6.66 -14.18 -12.68
CA PHE A 763 5.66 -15.05 -13.26
C PHE A 763 4.51 -14.25 -13.88
N THR A 764 3.88 -14.82 -14.89
CA THR A 764 2.66 -14.27 -15.51
C THR A 764 1.37 -14.82 -14.89
N ALA A 765 1.45 -15.97 -14.21
CA ALA A 765 0.34 -16.68 -13.61
C ALA A 765 0.67 -17.14 -12.17
N PHE A 766 -0.32 -17.11 -11.28
CA PHE A 766 -0.15 -17.47 -9.87
C PHE A 766 0.01 -18.98 -9.68
N ASP A 767 -0.67 -19.81 -10.47
CA ASP A 767 -0.58 -21.28 -10.35
C ASP A 767 0.81 -21.81 -10.67
N LEU A 768 1.44 -21.27 -11.72
CA LEU A 768 2.82 -21.62 -12.06
C LEU A 768 3.80 -21.16 -10.98
N LEU A 769 3.59 -19.97 -10.39
CA LEU A 769 4.38 -19.49 -9.26
C LEU A 769 4.24 -20.44 -8.08
N LYS A 770 3.01 -20.84 -7.74
CA LYS A 770 2.72 -21.77 -6.65
C LYS A 770 3.43 -23.11 -6.85
N GLN A 771 3.23 -23.77 -8.00
CA GLN A 771 3.84 -25.07 -8.27
C GLN A 771 5.38 -24.97 -8.24
N THR A 772 5.95 -23.92 -8.83
CA THR A 772 7.39 -23.68 -8.79
C THR A 772 7.88 -23.44 -7.36
N TYR A 773 7.13 -22.69 -6.54
CA TYR A 773 7.44 -22.46 -5.13
C TYR A 773 7.40 -23.78 -4.34
N ASP A 774 6.38 -24.60 -4.51
CA ASP A 774 6.23 -25.88 -3.83
C ASP A 774 7.42 -26.81 -4.16
N HIS A 775 7.88 -26.86 -5.41
CA HIS A 775 9.09 -27.60 -5.80
C HIS A 775 10.38 -27.01 -5.20
N LEU A 776 10.55 -25.68 -5.22
CA LEU A 776 11.71 -25.03 -4.60
C LEU A 776 11.74 -25.25 -3.08
N MET A 777 10.58 -25.28 -2.43
CA MET A 777 10.44 -25.53 -1.00
C MET A 777 10.79 -26.99 -0.65
N HIS A 778 10.41 -27.95 -1.49
CA HIS A 778 10.77 -29.36 -1.31
C HIS A 778 12.29 -29.58 -1.39
N ASP A 779 12.97 -28.85 -2.28
CA ASP A 779 14.41 -28.98 -2.53
C ASP A 779 15.23 -27.89 -1.81
N LEU A 780 14.71 -27.32 -0.70
CA LEU A 780 15.35 -26.23 0.05
C LEU A 780 16.76 -26.56 0.50
N GLU A 781 17.02 -27.80 0.91
CA GLU A 781 18.34 -28.25 1.38
C GLU A 781 19.44 -28.09 0.30
N TYR A 782 19.03 -28.04 -0.98
CA TYR A 782 19.94 -27.85 -2.12
C TYR A 782 20.02 -26.39 -2.61
N LEU A 783 19.36 -25.46 -1.90
CA LEU A 783 19.34 -24.04 -2.18
C LEU A 783 20.09 -23.28 -1.09
N ASN A 784 21.21 -22.64 -1.45
CA ASN A 784 21.93 -21.74 -0.55
C ASN A 784 21.25 -20.35 -0.47
N SER A 785 19.91 -20.28 -0.46
CA SER A 785 19.17 -19.02 -0.52
C SER A 785 17.79 -19.15 0.09
N SER A 786 17.33 -18.10 0.77
CA SER A 786 15.96 -18.05 1.29
C SER A 786 14.95 -17.82 0.16
N VAL A 787 13.79 -18.47 0.23
CA VAL A 787 12.74 -18.36 -0.79
C VAL A 787 11.56 -17.56 -0.23
N LEU A 788 11.22 -16.47 -0.90
CA LEU A 788 10.05 -15.64 -0.62
C LEU A 788 9.10 -15.71 -1.81
N ALA A 789 7.80 -15.89 -1.56
CA ALA A 789 6.81 -15.98 -2.60
C ALA A 789 5.56 -15.15 -2.28
N GLN A 790 5.11 -14.37 -3.27
CA GLN A 790 3.87 -13.62 -3.16
C GLN A 790 2.69 -14.55 -2.87
N GLY A 791 1.94 -14.27 -1.81
CA GLY A 791 0.72 -15.00 -1.45
C GLY A 791 0.96 -16.30 -0.67
N PHE A 792 2.22 -16.71 -0.51
CA PHE A 792 2.60 -17.92 0.24
C PHE A 792 3.49 -17.60 1.43
N SER A 793 4.38 -16.61 1.30
CA SER A 793 5.18 -16.11 2.42
C SER A 793 4.40 -15.07 3.25
N PRO A 794 4.61 -15.00 4.58
CA PRO A 794 3.82 -14.13 5.45
C PRO A 794 3.98 -12.63 5.19
N GLY A 795 2.95 -12.03 4.59
CA GLY A 795 2.72 -10.58 4.55
C GLY A 795 2.64 -9.99 3.14
N GLY A 796 2.23 -8.72 3.07
CA GLY A 796 1.97 -8.03 1.80
C GLY A 796 3.24 -7.68 1.01
N LYS A 797 3.03 -7.17 -0.22
CA LYS A 797 4.09 -6.78 -1.17
C LYS A 797 5.25 -6.00 -0.53
N GLN A 798 4.95 -4.98 0.28
CA GLN A 798 5.97 -4.16 0.95
C GLN A 798 6.83 -4.96 1.93
N LYS A 799 6.22 -5.88 2.70
CA LYS A 799 6.94 -6.73 3.65
C LYS A 799 7.85 -7.73 2.93
N LEU A 800 7.36 -8.32 1.82
CA LEU A 800 8.17 -9.22 0.98
C LEU A 800 9.38 -8.52 0.38
N ILE A 801 9.20 -7.29 -0.13
CA ILE A 801 10.33 -6.48 -0.63
C ILE A 801 11.32 -6.22 0.51
N LYS A 802 10.84 -5.87 1.71
CA LYS A 802 11.73 -5.64 2.84
C LYS A 802 12.54 -6.88 3.22
N GLN A 803 11.90 -8.05 3.31
CA GLN A 803 12.58 -9.31 3.59
C GLN A 803 13.60 -9.67 2.50
N PHE A 804 13.26 -9.41 1.24
CA PHE A 804 14.17 -9.58 0.10
C PHE A 804 15.41 -8.69 0.19
N LEU A 805 15.27 -7.47 0.71
CA LEU A 805 16.40 -6.56 0.90
C LEU A 805 17.21 -6.87 2.18
N GLN A 806 16.68 -7.64 3.13
CA GLN A 806 17.39 -7.94 4.40
C GLN A 806 18.52 -8.96 4.24
N SER A 807 18.42 -9.88 3.28
CA SER A 807 19.44 -10.90 3.03
C SER A 807 20.10 -10.69 1.66
N LYS A 808 21.37 -11.08 1.52
CA LYS A 808 22.12 -11.00 0.25
C LYS A 808 21.81 -12.17 -0.70
N GLN A 809 21.27 -13.27 -0.19
CA GLN A 809 20.96 -14.48 -0.96
C GLN A 809 19.51 -14.87 -0.73
N THR A 810 18.62 -14.24 -1.50
CA THR A 810 17.18 -14.45 -1.42
C THR A 810 16.57 -14.49 -2.81
N ILE A 811 15.66 -15.44 -3.00
CA ILE A 811 14.82 -15.58 -4.19
C ILE A 811 13.46 -14.98 -3.87
N LEU A 812 13.01 -14.00 -4.64
CA LEU A 812 11.66 -13.46 -4.54
C LEU A 812 10.83 -13.84 -5.76
N LEU A 813 9.80 -14.65 -5.56
CA LEU A 813 8.85 -15.05 -6.58
C LEU A 813 7.65 -14.11 -6.56
N GLY A 814 7.41 -13.40 -7.69
CA GLY A 814 6.35 -12.40 -7.81
C GLY A 814 5.54 -12.55 -9.09
N THR A 815 4.25 -12.19 -9.04
CA THR A 815 3.38 -12.12 -10.23
C THR A 815 3.34 -10.71 -10.82
N ASN A 816 2.34 -10.40 -11.66
CA ASN A 816 2.08 -9.09 -12.29
C ASN A 816 2.27 -7.87 -11.37
N THR A 817 1.88 -7.93 -10.10
CA THR A 817 2.06 -6.82 -9.16
C THR A 817 3.52 -6.50 -8.84
N PHE A 818 4.43 -7.45 -9.09
CA PHE A 818 5.88 -7.26 -8.99
C PHE A 818 6.51 -6.80 -10.30
N TRP A 819 5.76 -6.66 -11.41
CA TRP A 819 6.27 -6.03 -12.64
C TRP A 819 6.27 -4.50 -12.57
N GLU A 820 5.36 -3.91 -11.77
CA GLU A 820 5.19 -2.45 -11.62
C GLU A 820 5.31 -1.98 -10.16
N GLY A 821 5.77 -0.74 -9.95
CA GLY A 821 5.75 -0.06 -8.65
C GLY A 821 6.53 -0.77 -7.53
N ILE A 822 7.74 -1.26 -7.80
CA ILE A 822 8.70 -1.69 -6.78
C ILE A 822 9.93 -0.82 -6.89
N ASP A 823 10.31 -0.23 -5.76
CA ASP A 823 11.56 0.49 -5.63
C ASP A 823 12.58 -0.45 -4.97
N LEU A 824 13.47 -1.03 -5.76
CA LEU A 824 14.68 -1.68 -5.26
C LEU A 824 15.79 -0.61 -5.32
N PRO A 825 16.37 -0.20 -4.18
CA PRO A 825 17.52 0.70 -4.14
C PRO A 825 18.68 0.25 -5.06
N ASN A 826 19.62 1.16 -5.33
CA ASN A 826 20.79 0.85 -6.15
C ASN A 826 21.58 -0.33 -5.55
N GLU A 827 22.15 -1.19 -6.41
CA GLU A 827 23.00 -2.34 -6.04
C GLU A 827 22.29 -3.52 -5.35
N GLU A 828 20.96 -3.63 -5.45
CA GLU A 828 20.21 -4.64 -4.68
C GLU A 828 19.52 -5.75 -5.49
N LEU A 829 19.67 -5.78 -6.83
CA LEU A 829 19.15 -6.85 -7.66
C LEU A 829 20.23 -7.41 -8.58
N ASP A 830 20.74 -8.59 -8.27
CA ASP A 830 21.82 -9.24 -9.03
C ASP A 830 21.28 -10.02 -10.23
N CYS A 831 20.09 -10.61 -10.08
CA CYS A 831 19.48 -11.47 -11.09
C CYS A 831 17.99 -11.20 -11.25
N LEU A 832 17.56 -11.07 -12.50
CA LEU A 832 16.15 -11.04 -12.88
C LEU A 832 15.85 -12.24 -13.77
N ILE A 833 14.87 -13.06 -13.37
CA ILE A 833 14.39 -14.19 -14.16
C ILE A 833 12.97 -13.89 -14.63
N ILE A 834 12.78 -13.81 -15.94
CA ILE A 834 11.46 -13.74 -16.59
C ILE A 834 11.11 -15.15 -17.05
N VAL A 835 10.19 -15.79 -16.34
CA VAL A 835 9.80 -17.18 -16.65
C VAL A 835 9.04 -17.25 -17.97
N ARG A 836 8.18 -16.27 -18.24
CA ARG A 836 7.38 -16.18 -19.47
C ARG A 836 7.26 -14.75 -19.95
N LEU A 837 7.19 -14.56 -21.26
CA LEU A 837 6.88 -13.27 -21.88
C LEU A 837 5.55 -12.72 -21.31
N PRO A 838 5.50 -11.44 -20.90
CA PRO A 838 4.44 -10.90 -20.04
C PRO A 838 3.16 -10.53 -20.81
N PHE A 839 2.66 -11.44 -21.64
CA PHE A 839 1.38 -11.30 -22.28
C PHE A 839 0.24 -11.26 -21.25
N THR A 840 -0.67 -10.32 -21.42
CA THR A 840 -1.91 -10.25 -20.65
C THR A 840 -2.70 -11.54 -20.82
N ASN A 841 -3.28 -12.05 -19.73
CA ASN A 841 -4.14 -13.24 -19.80
C ASN A 841 -5.30 -12.94 -20.78
N PRO A 842 -5.43 -13.72 -21.88
CA PRO A 842 -6.45 -13.49 -22.91
C PRO A 842 -7.88 -13.69 -22.40
N GLU A 843 -8.07 -14.36 -21.27
CA GLU A 843 -9.36 -14.63 -20.65
C GLU A 843 -9.85 -13.47 -19.77
N LYS A 844 -9.00 -12.47 -19.53
CA LYS A 844 -9.41 -11.28 -18.77
C LYS A 844 -10.58 -10.59 -19.49
N PRO A 845 -11.68 -10.27 -18.78
CA PRO A 845 -12.87 -9.65 -19.38
C PRO A 845 -12.54 -8.44 -20.25
N MET A 846 -11.82 -7.45 -19.71
CA MET A 846 -11.44 -6.24 -20.44
C MET A 846 -10.59 -6.52 -21.69
N PHE A 847 -9.69 -7.50 -21.62
CA PHE A 847 -8.87 -7.88 -22.77
C PHE A 847 -9.71 -8.50 -23.89
N ILE A 848 -10.68 -9.36 -23.54
CA ILE A 848 -11.64 -9.94 -24.49
C ILE A 848 -12.46 -8.82 -25.15
N ALA A 849 -12.99 -7.88 -24.38
CA ALA A 849 -13.81 -6.79 -24.90
C ALA A 849 -13.05 -5.94 -25.91
N LYS A 850 -11.85 -5.47 -25.56
CA LYS A 850 -11.00 -4.70 -26.47
C LYS A 850 -10.59 -5.50 -27.70
N SER A 851 -10.26 -6.78 -27.53
CA SER A 851 -9.95 -7.67 -28.65
C SER A 851 -11.13 -7.81 -29.62
N ASN A 852 -12.35 -7.89 -29.10
CA ASN A 852 -13.56 -7.96 -29.92
C ASN A 852 -13.86 -6.64 -30.64
N LEU A 853 -13.62 -5.50 -30.00
CA LEU A 853 -13.74 -4.18 -30.63
C LEU A 853 -12.78 -4.04 -31.80
N LEU A 854 -11.50 -4.40 -31.62
CA LEU A 854 -10.50 -4.39 -32.69
C LEU A 854 -10.84 -5.35 -33.84
N LYS A 855 -11.34 -6.55 -33.51
CA LYS A 855 -11.81 -7.49 -34.55
C LYS A 855 -12.99 -6.93 -35.35
N LYS A 856 -13.89 -6.17 -34.72
CA LYS A 856 -15.00 -5.49 -35.42
C LYS A 856 -14.52 -4.37 -36.34
N SER A 857 -13.40 -3.69 -36.02
CA SER A 857 -12.77 -2.70 -36.90
C SER A 857 -11.86 -3.31 -37.97
N GLY A 858 -11.78 -4.65 -38.05
CA GLY A 858 -10.92 -5.37 -39.01
C GLY A 858 -9.45 -5.43 -38.60
N GLU A 859 -9.11 -5.03 -37.38
CA GLU A 859 -7.75 -5.05 -36.85
C GLU A 859 -7.42 -6.37 -36.14
N ASN A 860 -6.12 -6.71 -36.15
CA ASN A 860 -5.63 -7.88 -35.45
C ASN A 860 -5.34 -7.54 -33.97
N SER A 861 -6.13 -8.12 -33.07
CA SER A 861 -6.02 -7.89 -31.62
C SER A 861 -4.66 -8.31 -31.02
N PHE A 862 -3.94 -9.25 -31.65
CA PHE A 862 -2.61 -9.63 -31.17
C PHE A 862 -1.60 -8.51 -31.43
N SER A 863 -1.51 -8.02 -32.68
CA SER A 863 -0.56 -6.96 -33.05
C SER A 863 -0.95 -5.59 -32.53
N SER A 864 -2.25 -5.26 -32.50
CA SER A 864 -2.74 -3.93 -32.09
C SER A 864 -2.97 -3.79 -30.58
N LEU A 865 -2.93 -4.86 -29.78
CA LEU A 865 -3.18 -4.79 -28.33
C LEU A 865 -2.27 -5.71 -27.50
N ALA A 866 -2.26 -7.01 -27.78
CA ALA A 866 -1.56 -7.99 -26.93
C ALA A 866 -0.03 -7.77 -26.90
N LEU A 867 0.56 -7.61 -28.08
CA LEU A 867 2.00 -7.41 -28.28
C LEU A 867 2.46 -6.06 -27.70
N PRO A 868 1.80 -4.92 -28.01
CA PRO A 868 2.10 -3.62 -27.38
C PRO A 868 2.20 -3.66 -25.86
N LEU A 869 1.17 -4.19 -25.20
CA LEU A 869 1.13 -4.26 -23.74
C LEU A 869 2.23 -5.16 -23.17
N ALA A 870 2.52 -6.28 -23.83
CA ALA A 870 3.59 -7.18 -23.42
C ALA A 870 4.99 -6.54 -23.57
N VAL A 871 5.23 -5.81 -24.66
CA VAL A 871 6.49 -5.10 -24.92
C VAL A 871 6.73 -4.01 -23.87
N PHE A 872 5.72 -3.17 -23.58
CA PHE A 872 5.83 -2.13 -22.54
C PHE A 872 6.14 -2.74 -21.17
N LYS A 873 5.42 -3.79 -20.81
CA LYS A 873 5.60 -4.47 -19.54
C LYS A 873 6.95 -5.19 -19.43
N PHE A 874 7.43 -5.80 -20.52
CA PHE A 874 8.74 -6.42 -20.56
C PHE A 874 9.86 -5.42 -20.25
N ARG A 875 9.79 -4.23 -20.89
CA ARG A 875 10.77 -3.17 -20.67
C ARG A 875 10.74 -2.58 -19.26
N GLN A 876 9.56 -2.44 -18.68
CA GLN A 876 9.43 -2.08 -17.26
C GLN A 876 10.01 -3.15 -16.32
N GLY A 877 9.85 -4.42 -16.67
CA GLY A 877 10.42 -5.55 -15.93
C GLY A 877 11.94 -5.48 -15.87
N TYR A 878 12.63 -5.46 -17.02
CA TYR A 878 14.11 -5.46 -17.01
C TYR A 878 14.72 -4.11 -16.65
N GLY A 879 14.01 -2.99 -16.82
CA GLY A 879 14.45 -1.66 -16.36
C GLY A 879 14.66 -1.57 -14.84
N ARG A 880 14.29 -2.60 -14.07
CA ARG A 880 14.59 -2.72 -12.64
C ARG A 880 16.00 -3.20 -12.35
N LEU A 881 16.57 -3.99 -13.27
CA LEU A 881 17.91 -4.56 -13.16
C LEU A 881 19.00 -3.51 -13.38
N ILE A 882 18.70 -2.46 -14.16
CA ILE A 882 19.69 -1.43 -14.51
C ILE A 882 19.09 -0.06 -14.37
N ARG A 883 19.69 0.74 -13.50
CA ARG A 883 19.29 2.12 -13.22
C ARG A 883 20.44 3.10 -13.46
N ASN A 884 21.69 2.62 -13.47
CA ASN A 884 22.88 3.43 -13.76
C ASN A 884 23.92 2.66 -14.62
N GLU A 885 24.99 3.37 -15.04
CA GLU A 885 26.06 2.83 -15.90
C GLU A 885 26.96 1.79 -15.20
N LYS A 886 27.01 1.79 -13.86
CA LYS A 886 27.85 0.90 -13.04
C LYS A 886 27.14 -0.37 -12.58
N ASP A 887 25.80 -0.42 -12.66
CA ASP A 887 25.00 -1.56 -12.23
C ASP A 887 25.40 -2.82 -13.04
N GLN A 888 25.71 -3.89 -12.31
CA GLN A 888 25.92 -5.22 -12.87
C GLN A 888 24.72 -6.10 -12.55
N GLY A 889 24.28 -6.89 -13.52
CA GLY A 889 23.12 -7.74 -13.33
C GLY A 889 22.90 -8.71 -14.48
N SER A 890 22.25 -9.81 -14.17
CA SER A 890 21.95 -10.86 -15.16
C SER A 890 20.45 -10.99 -15.39
N LEU A 891 20.03 -10.92 -16.64
CA LEU A 891 18.64 -11.16 -17.05
C LEU A 891 18.56 -12.54 -17.69
N PHE A 892 17.75 -13.43 -17.13
CA PHE A 892 17.38 -14.70 -17.75
C PHE A 892 15.96 -14.64 -18.28
N VAL A 893 15.76 -15.02 -19.55
CA VAL A 893 14.41 -15.16 -20.14
C VAL A 893 14.19 -16.63 -20.49
N LEU A 894 13.34 -17.32 -19.72
CA LEU A 894 13.12 -18.77 -19.82
C LEU A 894 12.02 -19.15 -20.84
N ASP A 895 11.79 -18.30 -21.84
CA ASP A 895 10.68 -18.43 -22.78
C ASP A 895 11.18 -18.45 -24.23
N ASN A 896 11.29 -19.64 -24.80
CA ASN A 896 11.79 -19.84 -26.17
C ASN A 896 11.00 -19.10 -27.24
N ARG A 897 9.78 -18.62 -26.95
CA ARG A 897 9.00 -17.81 -27.90
C ARG A 897 9.74 -16.53 -28.30
N ILE A 898 10.63 -16.02 -27.44
CA ILE A 898 11.46 -14.85 -27.78
C ILE A 898 12.41 -15.12 -28.96
N ILE A 899 12.79 -16.39 -29.19
CA ILE A 899 13.65 -16.83 -30.28
C ILE A 899 12.81 -17.36 -31.45
N ASN A 900 11.85 -18.23 -31.16
CA ASN A 900 11.20 -19.09 -32.16
C ASN A 900 9.99 -18.44 -32.85
N THR A 901 9.63 -17.19 -32.52
CA THR A 901 8.47 -16.51 -33.10
C THR A 901 8.85 -15.20 -33.77
N ASN A 902 8.09 -14.81 -34.80
CA ASN A 902 8.35 -13.56 -35.53
C ASN A 902 8.28 -12.32 -34.63
N TYR A 903 7.35 -12.31 -33.66
CA TYR A 903 7.20 -11.21 -32.71
C TYR A 903 8.29 -11.19 -31.62
N GLY A 904 9.07 -12.27 -31.47
CA GLY A 904 10.19 -12.32 -30.53
C GLY A 904 11.23 -11.23 -30.80
N SER A 905 11.40 -10.88 -32.08
CA SER A 905 12.26 -9.78 -32.52
C SER A 905 11.91 -8.43 -31.87
N GLU A 906 10.63 -8.15 -31.60
CA GLU A 906 10.19 -6.93 -30.92
C GLU A 906 10.70 -6.83 -29.48
N PHE A 907 10.83 -7.96 -28.79
CA PHE A 907 11.42 -8.00 -27.44
C PHE A 907 12.95 -7.88 -27.49
N LEU A 908 13.58 -8.55 -28.45
CA LEU A 908 15.04 -8.52 -28.60
C LEU A 908 15.56 -7.12 -28.97
N LYS A 909 14.83 -6.36 -29.81
CA LYS A 909 15.16 -4.96 -30.15
C LYS A 909 15.25 -4.03 -28.93
N LEU A 910 14.55 -4.35 -27.83
CA LEU A 910 14.59 -3.58 -26.59
C LEU A 910 15.90 -3.78 -25.81
N ILE A 911 16.66 -4.80 -26.17
CA ILE A 911 17.89 -5.21 -25.50
C ILE A 911 19.06 -4.92 -26.44
N PRO A 912 20.17 -4.30 -25.97
CA PRO A 912 21.34 -4.09 -26.81
C PRO A 912 21.89 -5.43 -27.34
N ASN A 913 21.95 -5.57 -28.67
CA ASN A 913 22.29 -6.84 -29.35
C ASN A 913 23.63 -7.46 -28.91
N ASN A 914 24.60 -6.65 -28.49
CA ASN A 914 25.91 -7.11 -28.03
C ASN A 914 25.89 -7.80 -26.65
N LYS A 915 24.74 -7.86 -25.97
CA LYS A 915 24.59 -8.39 -24.60
C LYS A 915 23.80 -9.69 -24.52
N ILE A 916 23.26 -10.16 -25.64
CA ILE A 916 22.38 -11.33 -25.69
C ILE A 916 23.21 -12.59 -25.97
N ARG A 917 23.10 -13.59 -25.10
CA ARG A 917 23.65 -14.93 -25.30
C ARG A 917 22.53 -15.95 -25.33
N ILE A 918 22.50 -16.71 -26.42
CA ILE A 918 21.50 -17.77 -26.65
C ILE A 918 22.25 -19.10 -26.71
N ASN A 919 22.00 -19.99 -25.75
CA ASN A 919 22.64 -21.30 -25.68
C ASN A 919 21.90 -22.22 -24.69
N THR A 920 22.40 -23.43 -24.44
CA THR A 920 21.86 -24.32 -23.40
C THR A 920 22.07 -23.72 -22.00
N ILE A 921 21.20 -24.04 -21.03
CA ILE A 921 21.32 -23.47 -19.67
C ILE A 921 22.69 -23.77 -19.06
N ASP A 922 23.22 -24.98 -19.24
CA ASP A 922 24.50 -25.39 -18.67
C ASP A 922 25.69 -24.68 -19.33
N GLU A 923 25.59 -24.28 -20.61
CA GLU A 923 26.61 -23.46 -21.25
C GLU A 923 26.53 -21.99 -20.85
N LEU A 924 25.31 -21.44 -20.70
CA LEU A 924 25.12 -20.05 -20.27
C LEU A 924 25.64 -19.82 -18.84
N LEU A 925 25.53 -20.82 -17.97
CA LEU A 925 25.99 -20.73 -16.58
C LEU A 925 27.53 -20.75 -16.42
N LYS A 926 28.30 -21.09 -17.46
CA LYS A 926 29.78 -21.04 -17.42
C LYS A 926 30.35 -19.63 -17.34
N ASP A 927 29.51 -18.61 -17.49
CA ASP A 927 29.89 -17.19 -17.41
C ASP A 927 29.96 -16.65 -15.97
N PHE A 928 29.58 -17.45 -14.97
CA PHE A 928 29.63 -17.19 -13.53
C PHE A 928 30.65 -18.11 -12.88
#